data_AF-A0A544Z9H9-F1
#
_entry.id   AF-A0A544Z9H9-F1
#
_cell.length_a   1.000
_cell.length_b   1.000
_cell.length_c   1.000
_cell.angle_alpha   90.00
_cell.angle_beta   90.00
_cell.angle_gamma   90.00
#
_symmetry.space_group_name_H-M   'P 1'
#
loop_
_entity.id
_entity.type
_entity.pdbx_description
1 polymer ?
#
loop_
_entity_poly.entity_id
_entity_poly.type
_entity_poly.pdbx_seq_one_letter_code
_entity_poly.pdbx_strand_id
1 'polypeptide(L)'
;MPVRKPILLLLAVVLGAVWQVAGQGPATAAGAERHGLRGDYYLSSAAGKFDFAQLKATVIDPDLELPDLNPVFTSLTGREDDVTVRWTGRIQPAYSEAYTFSIIGDNGFRLWVNNTLVIDHWVDDWDKEQTGTPITLQAGQKYDIKVEYFEHFGGANLHLRWQSASQPKQAVPADAFYLPEGFDPPGPAGAAVDAAGDTVTLDFGDTALAALPAGAAEHFGLTVAGTKWQVASAALDGTTKVTLKLAFPIPRLAADIRASYDGKGGLAKADGTAIEAFTWVPVSNGSTYVLKTRWSDKVDANKPLPEYPRPQLVRDRWQNLNGTWQFAAAKDGEAPPFGRDLGERIVVPYPVESSLSGIGRHEDRMWYRRTFEVPASWKKDRVLLHLDAVDHESVVYVNGKQVGAHKGGYDRITVDVTDALTRKGPQELVVGVTDPTDNGRQPIGKQRLNPGSIWYTPASGIWQTVWMEPVDTTHIEAVDTIPEVLGQSLRVKVRASGDATAVVTARAGKRVIGKVSGPTGKELAVPIPDPHLWSPDDPYLYDLTVELKGGDKVESYFGMRSISVGRVNGTTRVLLNGAPVFQFGPLDQGYWPDGIYTAPTDEALRYDLEQTKALGFNMVRKHMKVEPDRWYAYADKLGLLVWQDMPSMFGAASAADKTQFESELKEIVDEHRSSPSIVMWVPFNESWGQYDISRIADYVKSLDPSRLVDNMSGINCCGAQDGGNGDVMDYHIYPGPGSPGKPGFFRASVLGEYGGLALPVIGHTWTGGGWGYAVEADSESLTKRFLEMDDALRKLHACNGLSAAVYTQTTDVETEINGLMTYDRAVTKPDVKRLHDANTALTGEILPACA
;
A
#
# COMPACT_ATOMS: atom_id res chain seq x y z
N MET A 1 1.04 63.72 37.15
CA MET A 1 0.06 64.82 37.36
C MET A 1 -0.99 64.77 36.24
N PRO A 2 -2.23 65.25 36.42
CA PRO A 2 -3.31 64.29 36.74
C PRO A 2 -4.68 64.51 36.04
N VAL A 3 -5.60 63.52 36.17
CA VAL A 3 -7.09 63.67 36.16
C VAL A 3 -7.71 63.99 34.76
N ARG A 4 -8.92 63.56 34.31
CA ARG A 4 -10.21 63.14 34.94
C ARG A 4 -11.01 62.12 34.05
N LYS A 5 -12.08 61.49 34.58
CA LYS A 5 -13.08 60.66 33.84
C LYS A 5 -14.31 61.47 33.35
N PRO A 6 -15.05 60.96 32.33
CA PRO A 6 -16.51 60.66 32.41
C PRO A 6 -16.92 59.36 31.62
N ILE A 7 -18.19 58.92 31.41
CA ILE A 7 -19.34 58.60 32.31
C ILE A 7 -20.35 57.63 31.60
N LEU A 8 -20.79 56.52 32.25
CA LEU A 8 -22.00 55.66 32.00
C LEU A 8 -22.21 55.02 30.58
N LEU A 9 -23.18 54.14 30.23
CA LEU A 9 -24.33 53.40 30.86
C LEU A 9 -24.22 51.87 30.45
N LEU A 10 -24.58 50.86 31.26
CA LEU A 10 -25.89 50.15 31.40
C LEU A 10 -26.49 49.63 30.07
N LEU A 11 -27.00 48.40 29.89
CA LEU A 11 -27.72 47.38 30.73
C LEU A 11 -27.44 45.94 30.13
N ALA A 12 -27.98 44.74 30.48
CA ALA A 12 -29.04 44.20 31.37
C ALA A 12 -28.85 42.69 31.77
N VAL A 13 -29.54 42.23 32.82
CA VAL A 13 -30.42 41.00 33.00
C VAL A 13 -30.07 39.70 32.20
N VAL A 14 -29.95 38.50 32.80
CA VAL A 14 -31.00 37.65 33.45
C VAL A 14 -30.60 37.07 34.83
N LEU A 15 -31.61 36.73 35.65
CA LEU A 15 -31.50 36.18 37.01
C LEU A 15 -30.99 34.72 37.04
N GLY A 16 -30.29 34.36 38.13
CA GLY A 16 -30.21 32.96 38.59
C GLY A 16 -31.33 32.66 39.59
N ALA A 17 -31.84 31.42 39.58
CA ALA A 17 -32.75 30.89 40.58
C ALA A 17 -32.22 29.53 41.08
N VAL A 18 -31.97 29.43 42.38
CA VAL A 18 -31.47 28.18 42.99
C VAL A 18 -32.65 27.24 43.26
N TRP A 19 -32.59 26.04 42.71
CA TRP A 19 -33.33 24.89 43.21
C TRP A 19 -32.35 23.85 43.73
N GLN A 20 -32.65 23.29 44.90
CA GLN A 20 -31.78 22.32 45.56
C GLN A 20 -31.89 20.98 44.82
N VAL A 21 -30.81 20.54 44.18
CA VAL A 21 -30.67 19.14 43.77
C VAL A 21 -30.58 18.31 45.04
N ALA A 22 -31.58 17.47 45.29
CA ALA A 22 -31.52 16.51 46.38
C ALA A 22 -30.34 15.57 46.13
N GLY A 23 -29.43 15.45 47.11
CA GLY A 23 -28.25 14.61 46.98
C GLY A 23 -28.65 13.17 46.74
N GLN A 24 -28.37 12.64 45.56
CA GLN A 24 -28.32 11.20 45.35
C GLN A 24 -27.27 10.65 46.31
N GLY A 25 -27.66 9.70 47.17
CA GLY A 25 -26.68 8.88 47.87
C GLY A 25 -25.83 8.11 46.85
N PRO A 26 -24.66 7.59 47.24
CA PRO A 26 -23.85 6.79 46.33
C PRO A 26 -24.73 5.66 45.78
N ALA A 27 -24.97 5.67 44.47
CA ALA A 27 -25.55 4.52 43.81
C ALA A 27 -24.60 3.35 44.08
N THR A 28 -25.13 2.28 44.69
CA THR A 28 -24.44 0.99 44.69
C THR A 28 -24.13 0.68 43.24
N ALA A 29 -22.84 0.53 42.90
CA ALA A 29 -22.44 0.18 41.55
C ALA A 29 -23.20 -1.09 41.16
N ALA A 30 -24.10 -0.98 40.18
CA ALA A 30 -24.57 -2.16 39.48
C ALA A 30 -23.37 -2.66 38.67
N GLY A 31 -23.02 -3.94 38.82
CA GLY A 31 -21.95 -4.55 38.07
C GLY A 31 -22.14 -4.33 36.57
N ALA A 32 -21.03 -4.22 35.84
CA ALA A 32 -21.03 -3.99 34.40
C ALA A 32 -21.85 -5.08 33.70
N GLU A 33 -23.05 -4.72 33.23
CA GLU A 33 -23.97 -5.67 32.60
C GLU A 33 -23.41 -6.10 31.24
N ARG A 34 -23.47 -7.39 30.95
CA ARG A 34 -22.83 -7.95 29.76
C ARG A 34 -23.63 -7.61 28.50
N HIS A 35 -22.97 -6.87 27.60
CA HIS A 35 -23.53 -6.42 26.33
C HIS A 35 -23.46 -7.50 25.23
N GLY A 36 -24.08 -7.22 24.10
CA GLY A 36 -24.15 -8.11 22.93
C GLY A 36 -25.40 -8.99 22.86
N LEU A 37 -25.43 -9.88 21.88
CA LEU A 37 -26.52 -10.82 21.60
C LEU A 37 -26.04 -12.27 21.70
N ARG A 38 -26.93 -13.18 22.06
CA ARG A 38 -26.71 -14.62 21.92
C ARG A 38 -26.86 -15.00 20.45
N GLY A 39 -25.77 -15.31 19.77
CA GLY A 39 -25.77 -15.91 18.44
C GLY A 39 -25.81 -17.43 18.52
N ASP A 40 -26.90 -18.05 18.05
CA ASP A 40 -26.99 -19.49 17.79
C ASP A 40 -26.71 -19.75 16.31
N TYR A 41 -25.64 -20.50 16.01
CA TYR A 41 -25.14 -20.79 14.65
C TYR A 41 -25.46 -22.24 14.26
N TYR A 42 -26.04 -22.45 13.09
CA TYR A 42 -26.58 -23.72 12.63
C TYR A 42 -26.10 -24.09 11.22
N LEU A 43 -26.04 -25.39 10.92
CA LEU A 43 -26.06 -25.88 9.54
C LEU A 43 -27.51 -26.11 9.08
N SER A 44 -27.78 -25.78 7.81
CA SER A 44 -29.02 -26.13 7.12
C SER A 44 -29.14 -27.62 6.82
N SER A 45 -30.37 -28.11 6.66
CA SER A 45 -30.67 -29.55 6.49
C SER A 45 -30.19 -30.16 5.16
N ALA A 46 -30.09 -29.34 4.12
CA ALA A 46 -29.53 -29.69 2.81
C ALA A 46 -29.17 -28.40 2.05
N ALA A 47 -28.52 -28.53 0.89
CA ALA A 47 -28.15 -27.39 0.06
C ALA A 47 -29.36 -26.58 -0.43
N GLY A 48 -29.26 -25.25 -0.38
CA GLY A 48 -30.38 -24.35 -0.70
C GLY A 48 -31.58 -24.59 0.22
N LYS A 49 -31.33 -24.87 1.49
CA LYS A 49 -32.32 -24.83 2.57
C LYS A 49 -31.88 -23.77 3.56
N PHE A 50 -32.83 -22.99 4.03
CA PHE A 50 -32.60 -21.85 4.90
C PHE A 50 -33.30 -22.13 6.23
N ASP A 51 -32.85 -23.20 6.89
CA ASP A 51 -33.46 -23.77 8.10
C ASP A 51 -32.44 -24.05 9.21
N PHE A 52 -32.93 -23.99 10.45
CA PHE A 52 -32.10 -24.06 11.67
C PHE A 52 -31.89 -25.51 12.11
N ALA A 53 -31.39 -26.35 11.20
CA ALA A 53 -31.51 -27.81 11.31
C ALA A 53 -30.56 -28.45 12.33
N GLN A 54 -29.28 -28.04 12.35
CA GLN A 54 -28.28 -28.54 13.29
C GLN A 54 -27.53 -27.39 13.96
N LEU A 55 -27.81 -27.13 15.25
CA LEU A 55 -27.01 -26.19 16.06
C LEU A 55 -25.54 -26.68 16.14
N LYS A 56 -24.60 -25.76 15.91
CA LYS A 56 -23.15 -26.01 15.94
C LYS A 56 -22.46 -25.27 17.06
N ALA A 57 -22.79 -23.99 17.26
CA ALA A 57 -22.23 -23.16 18.30
C ALA A 57 -23.28 -22.19 18.86
N THR A 58 -23.09 -21.78 20.11
CA THR A 58 -23.77 -20.64 20.74
C THR A 58 -22.69 -19.72 21.28
N VAL A 59 -22.70 -18.46 20.86
CA VAL A 59 -21.68 -17.45 21.21
C VAL A 59 -22.32 -16.13 21.67
N ILE A 60 -21.48 -15.18 22.09
CA ILE A 60 -21.89 -13.78 22.24
C ILE A 60 -21.27 -12.99 21.09
N ASP A 61 -22.13 -12.34 20.31
CA ASP A 61 -21.74 -11.40 19.27
C ASP A 61 -22.01 -9.97 19.81
N PRO A 62 -21.02 -9.05 19.77
CA PRO A 62 -21.14 -7.76 20.45
C PRO A 62 -22.12 -6.81 19.74
N ASP A 63 -22.21 -6.90 18.42
CA ASP A 63 -23.06 -6.11 17.55
C ASP A 63 -23.42 -6.91 16.27
N LEU A 64 -24.00 -6.23 15.29
CA LEU A 64 -24.40 -6.80 13.99
C LEU A 64 -23.99 -5.88 12.82
N GLU A 65 -22.77 -5.34 12.84
CA GLU A 65 -22.14 -4.64 11.71
C GLU A 65 -20.95 -5.50 11.20
N LEU A 66 -21.31 -6.57 10.48
CA LEU A 66 -20.48 -7.75 10.18
C LEU A 66 -20.11 -7.79 8.68
N PRO A 67 -18.95 -7.25 8.26
CA PRO A 67 -18.58 -7.09 6.85
C PRO A 67 -18.10 -8.37 6.16
N ASP A 68 -17.71 -9.40 6.93
CA ASP A 68 -17.35 -10.73 6.45
C ASP A 68 -17.69 -11.75 7.55
N LEU A 69 -18.52 -12.73 7.21
CA LEU A 69 -18.95 -13.82 8.08
C LEU A 69 -18.37 -15.18 7.68
N ASN A 70 -17.66 -15.31 6.54
CA ASN A 70 -17.09 -16.59 6.09
C ASN A 70 -16.11 -17.19 7.12
N PRO A 71 -15.12 -16.45 7.68
CA PRO A 71 -14.25 -16.96 8.75
C PRO A 71 -15.02 -17.35 10.02
N VAL A 72 -16.11 -16.64 10.32
CA VAL A 72 -16.97 -16.90 11.48
C VAL A 72 -17.71 -18.22 11.29
N PHE A 73 -18.30 -18.45 10.11
CA PHE A 73 -19.02 -19.67 9.76
C PHE A 73 -18.09 -20.88 9.67
N THR A 74 -16.92 -20.76 9.01
CA THR A 74 -15.89 -21.80 8.99
C THR A 74 -15.46 -22.18 10.42
N SER A 75 -15.22 -21.20 11.29
CA SER A 75 -14.76 -21.46 12.66
C SER A 75 -15.85 -21.99 13.61
N LEU A 76 -17.12 -21.59 13.46
CA LEU A 76 -18.21 -21.99 14.37
C LEU A 76 -19.03 -23.18 13.86
N THR A 77 -19.13 -23.37 12.55
CA THR A 77 -19.95 -24.43 11.93
C THR A 77 -19.13 -25.49 11.20
N GLY A 78 -17.93 -25.15 10.72
CA GLY A 78 -17.06 -26.04 9.94
C GLY A 78 -17.24 -25.94 8.41
N ARG A 79 -18.03 -24.97 7.92
CA ARG A 79 -18.12 -24.53 6.52
C ARG A 79 -18.71 -23.11 6.45
N GLU A 80 -18.77 -22.54 5.26
CA GLU A 80 -19.23 -21.18 5.01
C GLU A 80 -20.65 -21.21 4.43
N ASP A 81 -20.81 -21.94 3.32
CA ASP A 81 -22.07 -22.22 2.62
C ASP A 81 -23.14 -22.94 3.47
N ASP A 82 -24.42 -22.79 3.12
CA ASP A 82 -25.57 -23.47 3.73
C ASP A 82 -25.61 -23.37 5.28
N VAL A 83 -25.48 -22.16 5.81
CA VAL A 83 -25.47 -21.83 7.25
C VAL A 83 -26.69 -21.00 7.60
N THR A 84 -27.21 -21.12 8.82
CA THR A 84 -28.20 -20.17 9.36
C THR A 84 -27.81 -19.69 10.74
N VAL A 85 -28.11 -18.43 11.05
CA VAL A 85 -27.80 -17.82 12.36
C VAL A 85 -29.06 -17.19 12.94
N ARG A 86 -29.23 -17.33 14.25
CA ARG A 86 -30.24 -16.63 15.04
C ARG A 86 -29.57 -15.88 16.17
N TRP A 87 -29.59 -14.55 16.11
CA TRP A 87 -29.24 -13.71 17.24
C TRP A 87 -30.47 -13.42 18.08
N THR A 88 -30.35 -13.53 19.40
CA THR A 88 -31.39 -13.21 20.38
C THR A 88 -30.82 -12.39 21.53
N GLY A 89 -31.60 -11.44 22.02
CA GLY A 89 -31.21 -10.62 23.15
C GLY A 89 -32.22 -9.51 23.40
N ARG A 90 -31.74 -8.40 23.93
CA ARG A 90 -32.53 -7.20 24.21
C ARG A 90 -31.81 -5.96 23.67
N ILE A 91 -32.56 -4.99 23.17
CA ILE A 91 -32.07 -3.71 22.67
C ILE A 91 -32.61 -2.55 23.52
N GLN A 92 -31.80 -1.52 23.76
CA GLN A 92 -32.16 -0.33 24.55
C GLN A 92 -31.96 0.95 23.71
N PRO A 93 -32.99 1.77 23.46
CA PRO A 93 -32.85 3.02 22.72
C PRO A 93 -32.37 4.16 23.63
N ALA A 94 -31.68 5.13 23.03
CA ALA A 94 -31.31 6.38 23.69
C ALA A 94 -32.49 7.36 23.80
N TYR A 95 -33.47 7.29 22.89
CA TYR A 95 -34.57 8.25 22.77
C TYR A 95 -35.96 7.59 22.87
N SER A 96 -36.97 8.36 23.28
CA SER A 96 -38.38 7.92 23.35
C SER A 96 -39.13 8.29 22.07
N GLU A 97 -38.83 7.58 21.00
CA GLU A 97 -39.20 7.96 19.62
C GLU A 97 -39.66 6.76 18.78
N ALA A 98 -40.16 7.04 17.57
CA ALA A 98 -40.32 6.03 16.54
C ALA A 98 -38.94 5.73 15.91
N TYR A 99 -38.48 4.49 16.07
CA TYR A 99 -37.24 3.97 15.50
C TYR A 99 -37.55 3.23 14.20
N THR A 100 -36.81 3.57 13.14
CA THR A 100 -36.80 2.83 11.88
C THR A 100 -35.49 2.06 11.81
N PHE A 101 -35.58 0.73 11.62
CA PHE A 101 -34.43 -0.13 11.39
C PHE A 101 -34.20 -0.34 9.89
N SER A 102 -32.96 -0.54 9.49
CA SER A 102 -32.58 -1.03 8.16
C SER A 102 -31.60 -2.18 8.31
N ILE A 103 -31.63 -3.13 7.37
CA ILE A 103 -30.61 -4.17 7.23
C ILE A 103 -30.20 -4.24 5.77
N ILE A 104 -28.89 -4.22 5.51
CA ILE A 104 -28.28 -4.74 4.29
C ILE A 104 -27.45 -5.96 4.68
N GLY A 105 -27.36 -6.93 3.79
CA GLY A 105 -26.58 -8.15 3.97
C GLY A 105 -26.47 -8.90 2.65
N ASP A 106 -25.61 -9.91 2.62
CA ASP A 106 -25.75 -10.98 1.64
C ASP A 106 -26.97 -11.84 2.01
N ASN A 107 -27.53 -12.57 1.03
CA ASN A 107 -28.63 -13.51 1.23
C ASN A 107 -29.81 -12.95 2.08
N GLY A 108 -30.57 -13.83 2.75
CA GLY A 108 -31.84 -13.45 3.38
C GLY A 108 -31.81 -13.28 4.89
N PHE A 109 -32.51 -12.26 5.38
CA PHE A 109 -32.54 -11.85 6.78
C PHE A 109 -33.92 -11.37 7.26
N ARG A 110 -34.17 -11.49 8.57
CA ARG A 110 -35.44 -11.10 9.23
C ARG A 110 -35.19 -10.51 10.62
N LEU A 111 -35.91 -9.45 10.98
CA LEU A 111 -35.76 -8.73 12.26
C LEU A 111 -37.10 -8.62 12.99
N TRP A 112 -37.09 -9.00 14.28
CA TRP A 112 -38.17 -8.75 15.22
C TRP A 112 -37.68 -7.84 16.35
N VAL A 113 -38.47 -6.82 16.70
CA VAL A 113 -38.25 -5.96 17.87
C VAL A 113 -39.52 -5.95 18.70
N ASN A 114 -39.40 -6.15 20.02
CA ASN A 114 -40.51 -6.36 20.94
C ASN A 114 -41.52 -7.40 20.41
N ASN A 115 -41.00 -8.54 19.94
CA ASN A 115 -41.74 -9.64 19.30
C ASN A 115 -42.55 -9.27 18.04
N THR A 116 -42.41 -8.04 17.52
CA THR A 116 -43.04 -7.56 16.28
C THR A 116 -42.07 -7.69 15.13
N LEU A 117 -42.46 -8.40 14.06
CA LEU A 117 -41.68 -8.53 12.82
C LEU A 117 -41.65 -7.16 12.11
N VAL A 118 -40.47 -6.56 11.97
CA VAL A 118 -40.29 -5.22 11.37
C VAL A 118 -39.61 -5.24 10.00
N ILE A 119 -38.78 -6.26 9.72
CA ILE A 119 -38.18 -6.54 8.40
C ILE A 119 -38.36 -8.04 8.11
N ASP A 120 -38.88 -8.38 6.94
CA ASP A 120 -39.03 -9.76 6.46
C ASP A 120 -38.48 -9.91 5.03
N HIS A 121 -37.24 -10.37 4.88
CA HIS A 121 -36.54 -10.54 3.60
C HIS A 121 -35.83 -11.90 3.54
N TRP A 122 -36.61 -12.98 3.61
CA TRP A 122 -36.09 -14.35 3.51
C TRP A 122 -35.92 -14.78 2.03
N VAL A 123 -35.05 -14.07 1.31
CA VAL A 123 -34.84 -14.19 -0.15
C VAL A 123 -33.38 -14.49 -0.44
N ASP A 124 -33.13 -15.35 -1.43
CA ASP A 124 -31.81 -15.73 -1.96
C ASP A 124 -31.32 -14.63 -2.94
N ASP A 125 -31.01 -13.45 -2.41
CA ASP A 125 -30.35 -12.34 -3.11
C ASP A 125 -29.53 -11.44 -2.16
N TRP A 126 -28.54 -10.73 -2.70
CA TRP A 126 -27.50 -10.05 -1.91
C TRP A 126 -27.52 -8.51 -2.05
N ASP A 127 -26.93 -7.83 -1.05
CA ASP A 127 -26.67 -6.38 -0.95
C ASP A 127 -27.89 -5.46 -1.15
N LYS A 128 -29.10 -5.97 -0.86
CA LYS A 128 -30.36 -5.20 -0.98
C LYS A 128 -30.82 -4.69 0.37
N GLU A 129 -30.46 -3.44 0.68
CA GLU A 129 -30.89 -2.79 1.91
C GLU A 129 -32.42 -2.71 2.04
N GLN A 130 -32.94 -3.36 3.07
CA GLN A 130 -34.34 -3.29 3.48
C GLN A 130 -34.52 -2.25 4.58
N THR A 131 -35.68 -1.59 4.61
CA THR A 131 -36.04 -0.64 5.67
C THR A 131 -37.36 -1.06 6.28
N GLY A 132 -37.36 -1.26 7.60
CA GLY A 132 -38.47 -1.85 8.34
C GLY A 132 -39.59 -0.87 8.68
N THR A 133 -40.69 -1.41 9.16
CA THR A 133 -41.80 -0.60 9.69
C THR A 133 -41.36 0.12 10.97
N PRO A 134 -41.57 1.45 11.11
CA PRO A 134 -41.17 2.18 12.32
C PRO A 134 -41.86 1.66 13.58
N ILE A 135 -41.11 1.51 14.67
CA ILE A 135 -41.58 1.01 15.96
C ILE A 135 -41.30 2.03 17.07
N THR A 136 -42.31 2.34 17.89
CA THR A 136 -42.16 3.27 19.01
C THR A 136 -41.48 2.60 20.19
N LEU A 137 -40.31 3.10 20.58
CA LEU A 137 -39.52 2.63 21.72
C LEU A 137 -39.36 3.76 22.76
N GLN A 138 -39.06 3.43 24.01
CA GLN A 138 -38.87 4.39 25.11
C GLN A 138 -37.43 4.39 25.60
N ALA A 139 -36.84 5.58 25.76
CA ALA A 139 -35.48 5.79 26.22
C ALA A 139 -35.19 4.99 27.50
N GLY A 140 -34.13 4.18 27.49
CA GLY A 140 -33.73 3.37 28.64
C GLY A 140 -34.59 2.13 28.92
N GLN A 141 -35.71 1.90 28.21
CA GLN A 141 -36.42 0.63 28.29
C GLN A 141 -35.74 -0.42 27.38
N LYS A 142 -35.48 -1.62 27.92
CA LYS A 142 -35.02 -2.76 27.12
C LYS A 142 -36.20 -3.47 26.47
N TYR A 143 -36.04 -3.86 25.21
CA TYR A 143 -37.02 -4.61 24.41
C TYR A 143 -36.39 -5.87 23.82
N ASP A 144 -37.12 -6.98 23.73
CA ASP A 144 -36.62 -8.18 23.04
C ASP A 144 -36.24 -7.87 21.59
N ILE A 145 -35.10 -8.39 21.14
CA ILE A 145 -34.68 -8.36 19.74
C ILE A 145 -34.30 -9.76 19.28
N LYS A 146 -34.71 -10.10 18.06
CA LYS A 146 -34.27 -11.31 17.36
C LYS A 146 -33.93 -10.97 15.91
N VAL A 147 -32.76 -11.39 15.45
CA VAL A 147 -32.38 -11.38 14.04
C VAL A 147 -32.18 -12.81 13.59
N GLU A 148 -32.63 -13.13 12.39
CA GLU A 148 -32.36 -14.40 11.71
C GLU A 148 -31.71 -14.10 10.35
N TYR A 149 -30.70 -14.89 9.97
CA TYR A 149 -29.94 -14.80 8.71
C TYR A 149 -29.73 -16.19 8.12
N PHE A 150 -29.54 -16.30 6.81
CA PHE A 150 -29.01 -17.48 6.15
C PHE A 150 -27.90 -17.14 5.17
N GLU A 151 -26.99 -18.09 4.98
CA GLU A 151 -25.99 -18.13 3.93
C GLU A 151 -26.29 -19.30 3.00
N HIS A 152 -26.07 -19.10 1.70
CA HIS A 152 -26.24 -20.14 0.68
C HIS A 152 -24.90 -20.47 0.04
N PHE A 153 -24.24 -19.49 -0.59
CA PHE A 153 -22.90 -19.59 -1.15
C PHE A 153 -22.36 -18.19 -1.49
N GLY A 154 -21.06 -17.96 -1.25
CA GLY A 154 -20.39 -16.73 -1.67
C GLY A 154 -19.68 -16.02 -0.51
N GLY A 155 -19.93 -14.71 -0.38
CA GLY A 155 -19.33 -13.85 0.64
C GLY A 155 -20.41 -13.29 1.56
N ALA A 156 -20.43 -13.76 2.81
CA ALA A 156 -21.48 -13.48 3.78
C ALA A 156 -21.27 -12.13 4.48
N ASN A 157 -22.26 -11.23 4.48
CA ASN A 157 -22.21 -9.95 5.20
C ASN A 157 -23.56 -9.59 5.84
N LEU A 158 -23.57 -8.79 6.92
CA LEU A 158 -24.79 -8.34 7.58
C LEU A 158 -24.58 -7.03 8.38
N HIS A 159 -25.36 -5.99 8.10
CA HIS A 159 -25.25 -4.67 8.71
C HIS A 159 -26.60 -4.15 9.23
N LEU A 160 -26.83 -4.23 10.55
CA LEU A 160 -28.04 -3.75 11.22
C LEU A 160 -27.91 -2.29 11.66
N ARG A 161 -28.76 -1.44 11.09
CA ARG A 161 -28.73 0.02 11.26
C ARG A 161 -30.08 0.54 11.80
N TRP A 162 -30.05 1.69 12.45
CA TRP A 162 -31.24 2.34 13.01
C TRP A 162 -31.19 3.87 12.95
N GLN A 163 -32.36 4.49 12.86
CA GLN A 163 -32.57 5.94 12.89
C GLN A 163 -33.84 6.30 13.68
N SER A 164 -33.91 7.53 14.18
CA SER A 164 -35.11 8.09 14.82
C SER A 164 -35.24 9.59 14.46
N ALA A 165 -35.94 10.40 15.25
CA ALA A 165 -35.99 11.86 15.02
C ALA A 165 -34.77 12.60 15.60
N SER A 166 -34.21 12.08 16.71
CA SER A 166 -33.03 12.64 17.39
C SER A 166 -31.70 11.95 17.04
N GLN A 167 -31.68 10.89 16.23
CA GLN A 167 -30.45 10.28 15.71
C GLN A 167 -30.50 10.06 14.18
N PRO A 168 -29.41 10.32 13.44
CA PRO A 168 -29.28 9.93 12.04
C PRO A 168 -29.22 8.41 11.91
N LYS A 169 -29.25 7.92 10.67
CA LYS A 169 -29.01 6.51 10.36
C LYS A 169 -27.56 6.13 10.65
N GLN A 170 -27.39 5.14 11.52
CA GLN A 170 -26.11 4.63 12.01
C GLN A 170 -26.25 3.13 12.31
N ALA A 171 -25.12 2.41 12.46
CA ALA A 171 -25.12 1.06 13.03
C ALA A 171 -25.79 1.05 14.42
N VAL A 172 -26.38 -0.08 14.82
CA VAL A 172 -26.78 -0.25 16.22
C VAL A 172 -25.50 -0.49 17.04
N PRO A 173 -25.14 0.40 17.99
CA PRO A 173 -23.88 0.26 18.72
C PRO A 173 -23.94 -0.91 19.71
N ALA A 174 -22.79 -1.53 19.98
CA ALA A 174 -22.68 -2.70 20.84
C ALA A 174 -23.26 -2.50 22.25
N ASP A 175 -23.18 -1.27 22.78
CA ASP A 175 -23.71 -0.91 24.10
C ASP A 175 -25.25 -0.79 24.14
N ALA A 176 -25.92 -0.72 23.00
CA ALA A 176 -27.38 -0.83 22.92
C ALA A 176 -27.89 -2.27 23.03
N PHE A 177 -27.03 -3.28 22.80
CA PHE A 177 -27.37 -4.69 22.90
C PHE A 177 -27.08 -5.27 24.30
N TYR A 178 -27.95 -6.18 24.73
CA TYR A 178 -27.84 -6.91 26.00
C TYR A 178 -28.27 -8.37 25.85
N LEU A 179 -27.63 -9.26 26.60
CA LEU A 179 -27.94 -10.68 26.57
C LEU A 179 -29.41 -10.98 26.92
N PRO A 180 -30.00 -12.06 26.37
CA PRO A 180 -31.35 -12.48 26.72
C PRO A 180 -31.41 -12.93 28.19
N GLU A 181 -32.58 -12.79 28.81
CA GLU A 181 -32.72 -13.07 30.25
C GLU A 181 -32.43 -14.54 30.59
N GLY A 182 -31.60 -14.76 31.61
CA GLY A 182 -31.16 -16.10 32.01
C GLY A 182 -30.02 -16.70 31.17
N PHE A 183 -29.46 -15.97 30.20
CA PHE A 183 -28.27 -16.39 29.46
C PHE A 183 -27.01 -15.67 29.96
N ASP A 184 -26.21 -16.37 30.77
CA ASP A 184 -24.90 -15.91 31.26
C ASP A 184 -23.86 -17.04 31.05
N PRO A 185 -23.20 -17.11 29.88
CA PRO A 185 -22.20 -18.15 29.60
C PRO A 185 -20.86 -17.83 30.31
N PRO A 186 -20.04 -18.83 30.65
CA PRO A 186 -18.80 -18.60 31.39
C PRO A 186 -17.81 -17.66 30.66
N GLY A 187 -16.99 -16.97 31.45
CA GLY A 187 -15.93 -16.07 30.97
C GLY A 187 -16.04 -14.63 31.50
N PRO A 188 -15.19 -13.72 30.99
CA PRO A 188 -15.23 -12.30 31.33
C PRO A 188 -16.48 -11.59 30.76
N ALA A 189 -16.92 -10.54 31.46
CA ALA A 189 -17.98 -9.63 31.02
C ALA A 189 -17.56 -8.75 29.84
N GLY A 190 -16.27 -8.46 29.70
CA GLY A 190 -15.70 -7.79 28.52
C GLY A 190 -14.21 -8.05 28.37
N ALA A 191 -13.68 -7.79 27.18
CA ALA A 191 -12.23 -7.86 26.92
C ALA A 191 -11.78 -6.74 25.98
N ALA A 192 -10.57 -6.23 26.19
CA ALA A 192 -9.99 -5.16 25.38
C ALA A 192 -8.47 -5.32 25.21
N VAL A 193 -7.95 -4.97 24.04
CA VAL A 193 -6.53 -4.73 23.80
C VAL A 193 -6.16 -3.33 24.32
N ASP A 194 -4.99 -3.18 24.93
CA ASP A 194 -4.46 -1.88 25.37
C ASP A 194 -3.94 -1.01 24.21
N ALA A 195 -3.62 0.25 24.49
CA ALA A 195 -3.16 1.22 23.48
C ALA A 195 -1.80 0.86 22.84
N ALA A 196 -0.93 0.11 23.52
CA ALA A 196 0.32 -0.40 22.94
C ALA A 196 0.10 -1.63 22.03
N GLY A 197 -1.09 -2.23 22.08
CA GLY A 197 -1.42 -3.46 21.36
C GLY A 197 -0.87 -4.74 22.03
N ASP A 198 -0.11 -4.63 23.12
CA ASP A 198 0.75 -5.70 23.64
C ASP A 198 0.17 -6.41 24.88
N THR A 199 -0.98 -5.97 25.36
CA THR A 199 -1.67 -6.52 26.53
C THR A 199 -3.18 -6.61 26.27
N VAL A 200 -3.76 -7.80 26.46
CA VAL A 200 -5.23 -7.97 26.49
C VAL A 200 -5.71 -8.03 27.94
N THR A 201 -6.71 -7.23 28.30
CA THR A 201 -7.38 -7.31 29.60
C THR A 201 -8.69 -8.05 29.45
N LEU A 202 -8.88 -9.11 30.25
CA LEU A 202 -10.15 -9.81 30.43
C LEU A 202 -10.79 -9.33 31.74
N ASP A 203 -11.94 -8.70 31.67
CA ASP A 203 -12.64 -8.10 32.82
C ASP A 203 -13.83 -8.96 33.23
N PHE A 204 -13.82 -9.52 34.44
CA PHE A 204 -14.87 -10.38 34.97
C PHE A 204 -15.94 -9.61 35.77
N GLY A 205 -15.95 -8.27 35.67
CA GLY A 205 -16.94 -7.40 36.30
C GLY A 205 -16.87 -7.48 37.82
N ASP A 206 -17.99 -7.81 38.47
CA ASP A 206 -18.09 -7.98 39.93
C ASP A 206 -17.50 -9.31 40.42
N THR A 207 -17.10 -10.23 39.51
CA THR A 207 -16.59 -11.56 39.90
C THR A 207 -15.16 -11.45 40.41
N ALA A 208 -15.00 -11.44 41.74
CA ALA A 208 -13.70 -11.58 42.38
C ALA A 208 -13.06 -12.94 42.06
N LEU A 209 -11.79 -12.92 41.66
CA LEU A 209 -10.98 -14.08 41.26
C LEU A 209 -9.97 -14.48 42.34
N ALA A 210 -9.54 -15.74 42.30
CA ALA A 210 -8.37 -16.22 43.02
C ALA A 210 -7.07 -15.81 42.31
N ALA A 211 -5.94 -15.93 43.01
CA ALA A 211 -4.62 -15.74 42.39
C ALA A 211 -4.36 -16.82 41.32
N LEU A 212 -3.85 -16.41 40.16
CA LEU A 212 -3.61 -17.31 39.03
C LEU A 212 -2.52 -18.36 39.36
N PRO A 213 -2.73 -19.65 39.04
CA PRO A 213 -1.69 -20.67 39.12
C PRO A 213 -0.50 -20.40 38.19
N ALA A 214 0.67 -20.94 38.54
CA ALA A 214 1.79 -21.03 37.61
C ALA A 214 1.39 -21.87 36.37
N GLY A 215 1.75 -21.41 35.18
CA GLY A 215 1.36 -22.04 33.91
C GLY A 215 -0.02 -21.62 33.37
N ALA A 216 -0.84 -20.87 34.12
CA ALA A 216 -2.19 -20.47 33.66
C ALA A 216 -2.21 -19.74 32.30
N ALA A 217 -1.11 -19.07 31.92
CA ALA A 217 -0.93 -18.44 30.61
C ALA A 217 -1.04 -19.41 29.42
N GLU A 218 -0.59 -20.66 29.57
CA GLU A 218 -0.62 -21.69 28.52
C GLU A 218 -2.05 -22.16 28.18
N HIS A 219 -2.99 -21.87 29.08
CA HIS A 219 -4.40 -22.25 28.98
C HIS A 219 -5.30 -21.13 28.42
N PHE A 220 -4.76 -19.92 28.25
CA PHE A 220 -5.44 -18.84 27.52
C PHE A 220 -5.06 -18.87 26.04
N GLY A 221 -6.07 -18.91 25.17
CA GLY A 221 -5.90 -18.75 23.73
C GLY A 221 -6.32 -17.36 23.29
N LEU A 222 -5.62 -16.81 22.30
CA LEU A 222 -6.00 -15.57 21.62
C LEU A 222 -5.90 -15.82 20.11
N THR A 223 -6.89 -15.38 19.34
CA THR A 223 -6.81 -15.32 17.88
C THR A 223 -7.03 -13.90 17.39
N VAL A 224 -6.39 -13.55 16.29
CA VAL A 224 -6.53 -12.27 15.57
C VAL A 224 -6.68 -12.61 14.09
N ALA A 225 -7.80 -12.23 13.46
CA ALA A 225 -8.10 -12.60 12.06
C ALA A 225 -7.85 -14.10 11.79
N GLY A 226 -8.43 -14.96 12.62
CA GLY A 226 -8.23 -16.42 12.62
C GLY A 226 -6.85 -16.95 13.07
N THR A 227 -5.81 -16.10 13.08
CA THR A 227 -4.42 -16.52 13.40
C THR A 227 -4.22 -16.61 14.91
N LYS A 228 -3.67 -17.73 15.41
CA LYS A 228 -3.36 -17.89 16.85
C LYS A 228 -2.25 -16.92 17.28
N TRP A 229 -2.57 -16.00 18.17
CA TRP A 229 -1.63 -15.05 18.75
C TRP A 229 -0.96 -15.59 20.01
N GLN A 230 0.30 -15.26 20.25
CA GLN A 230 1.06 -15.80 21.38
C GLN A 230 0.86 -14.96 22.65
N VAL A 231 0.17 -15.54 23.63
CA VAL A 231 0.21 -15.10 25.03
C VAL A 231 1.57 -15.49 25.63
N ALA A 232 2.28 -14.52 26.19
CA ALA A 232 3.59 -14.70 26.83
C ALA A 232 3.49 -14.88 28.36
N SER A 233 2.52 -14.21 29.01
CA SER A 233 2.22 -14.41 30.43
C SER A 233 0.79 -13.96 30.77
N ALA A 234 0.24 -14.48 31.86
CA ALA A 234 -1.04 -14.05 32.43
C ALA A 234 -0.85 -13.60 33.88
N ALA A 235 -1.48 -12.50 34.28
CA ALA A 235 -1.44 -11.95 35.64
C ALA A 235 -2.83 -11.51 36.10
N LEU A 236 -3.08 -11.59 37.42
CA LEU A 236 -4.27 -10.98 38.01
C LEU A 236 -4.02 -9.48 38.19
N ASP A 237 -4.92 -8.65 37.69
CA ASP A 237 -4.96 -7.20 37.96
C ASP A 237 -6.15 -6.88 38.88
N GLY A 238 -5.87 -6.09 39.93
CA GLY A 238 -6.78 -5.89 41.05
C GLY A 238 -7.26 -7.22 41.65
N THR A 239 -8.58 -7.44 41.59
CA THR A 239 -9.24 -8.68 42.04
C THR A 239 -10.21 -9.28 41.02
N THR A 240 -10.48 -8.61 39.90
CA THR A 240 -11.54 -8.98 38.94
C THR A 240 -11.07 -9.05 37.49
N LYS A 241 -9.81 -8.75 37.21
CA LYS A 241 -9.27 -8.70 35.84
C LYS A 241 -8.08 -9.65 35.66
N VAL A 242 -7.98 -10.24 34.48
CA VAL A 242 -6.78 -10.98 34.04
C VAL A 242 -6.13 -10.22 32.90
N THR A 243 -4.87 -9.85 33.05
CA THR A 243 -4.07 -9.26 31.97
C THR A 243 -3.23 -10.36 31.31
N LEU A 244 -3.33 -10.45 29.98
CA LEU A 244 -2.57 -11.34 29.12
C LEU A 244 -1.53 -10.52 28.38
N LYS A 245 -0.26 -10.63 28.77
CA LYS A 245 0.85 -10.02 28.03
C LYS A 245 1.11 -10.83 26.77
N LEU A 246 1.21 -10.16 25.63
CA LEU A 246 1.46 -10.79 24.33
C LEU A 246 2.96 -10.81 24.00
N ALA A 247 3.39 -11.76 23.18
CA ALA A 247 4.76 -11.77 22.65
C ALA A 247 4.97 -10.71 21.54
N PHE A 248 3.88 -10.32 20.86
CA PHE A 248 3.86 -9.34 19.77
C PHE A 248 2.65 -8.42 19.91
N PRO A 249 2.76 -7.11 19.61
CA PRO A 249 1.64 -6.19 19.64
C PRO A 249 0.65 -6.49 18.50
N ILE A 250 -0.64 -6.38 18.81
CA ILE A 250 -1.74 -6.45 17.84
C ILE A 250 -1.83 -5.11 17.10
N PRO A 251 -1.88 -5.07 15.75
CA PRO A 251 -2.04 -3.83 14.99
C PRO A 251 -3.36 -3.08 15.25
N ARG A 252 -3.34 -1.76 15.12
CA ARG A 252 -4.54 -0.89 15.20
C ARG A 252 -5.65 -1.26 14.19
N LEU A 253 -5.27 -1.85 13.06
CA LEU A 253 -6.15 -2.28 11.98
C LEU A 253 -6.57 -3.76 12.10
N ALA A 254 -6.25 -4.41 13.23
CA ALA A 254 -6.65 -5.79 13.44
C ALA A 254 -8.13 -5.89 13.79
N ALA A 255 -8.84 -6.69 13.01
CA ALA A 255 -10.21 -7.12 13.25
C ALA A 255 -10.23 -8.55 13.81
N ASP A 256 -11.42 -9.00 14.19
CA ASP A 256 -11.69 -10.37 14.63
C ASP A 256 -10.74 -10.91 15.71
N ILE A 257 -10.66 -10.17 16.83
CA ILE A 257 -9.85 -10.54 17.98
C ILE A 257 -10.72 -11.32 18.98
N ARG A 258 -10.31 -12.55 19.31
CA ARG A 258 -11.07 -13.44 20.19
C ARG A 258 -10.19 -14.06 21.26
N ALA A 259 -10.60 -13.92 22.52
CA ALA A 259 -9.97 -14.60 23.66
C ALA A 259 -10.71 -15.89 24.02
N SER A 260 -9.98 -16.84 24.60
CA SER A 260 -10.47 -18.15 25.02
C SER A 260 -9.68 -18.69 26.21
N TYR A 261 -10.25 -19.65 26.93
CA TYR A 261 -9.65 -20.36 28.05
C TYR A 261 -10.12 -21.82 28.04
N ASP A 262 -9.17 -22.77 28.13
CA ASP A 262 -9.46 -24.20 27.91
C ASP A 262 -10.08 -24.93 29.12
N GLY A 263 -10.32 -24.22 30.22
CA GLY A 263 -10.87 -24.77 31.47
C GLY A 263 -9.86 -25.39 32.43
N LYS A 264 -8.59 -25.58 32.03
CA LYS A 264 -7.63 -26.43 32.77
C LYS A 264 -6.53 -25.66 33.51
N GLY A 265 -6.32 -24.37 33.23
CA GLY A 265 -5.32 -23.53 33.88
C GLY A 265 -5.61 -23.12 35.34
N GLY A 266 -6.62 -23.72 35.97
CA GLY A 266 -6.98 -23.48 37.38
C GLY A 266 -7.48 -22.08 37.69
N LEU A 267 -7.99 -21.34 36.70
CA LEU A 267 -8.72 -20.09 36.90
C LEU A 267 -9.97 -20.35 37.76
N ALA A 268 -10.12 -19.58 38.85
CA ALA A 268 -11.21 -19.74 39.80
C ALA A 268 -11.66 -18.39 40.38
N LYS A 269 -12.90 -18.35 40.87
CA LYS A 269 -13.44 -17.27 41.72
C LYS A 269 -12.73 -17.27 43.08
N ALA A 270 -12.81 -16.15 43.80
CA ALA A 270 -12.20 -15.99 45.12
C ALA A 270 -12.76 -16.94 46.20
N ASP A 271 -13.91 -17.58 45.97
CA ASP A 271 -14.49 -18.62 46.82
C ASP A 271 -13.98 -20.05 46.50
N GLY A 272 -13.15 -20.21 45.47
CA GLY A 272 -12.63 -21.49 44.99
C GLY A 272 -13.45 -22.16 43.88
N THR A 273 -14.57 -21.58 43.46
CA THR A 273 -15.36 -22.08 42.31
C THR A 273 -14.57 -21.91 41.01
N ALA A 274 -14.31 -23.00 40.29
CA ALA A 274 -13.62 -22.94 39.01
C ALA A 274 -14.40 -22.08 37.99
N ILE A 275 -13.68 -21.32 37.17
CA ILE A 275 -14.23 -20.73 35.95
C ILE A 275 -14.20 -21.82 34.87
N GLU A 276 -15.33 -22.07 34.23
CA GLU A 276 -15.44 -23.05 33.14
C GLU A 276 -14.72 -22.57 31.88
N ALA A 277 -14.51 -23.50 30.93
CA ALA A 277 -13.91 -23.16 29.63
C ALA A 277 -14.80 -22.17 28.86
N PHE A 278 -14.17 -21.20 28.19
CA PHE A 278 -14.85 -20.28 27.29
C PHE A 278 -14.07 -20.20 25.98
N THR A 279 -14.74 -20.40 24.84
CA THR A 279 -14.10 -20.53 23.52
C THR A 279 -14.18 -19.26 22.68
N TRP A 280 -15.03 -18.29 23.05
CA TRP A 280 -15.41 -17.17 22.19
C TRP A 280 -15.73 -15.92 23.01
N VAL A 281 -14.70 -15.15 23.37
CA VAL A 281 -14.84 -13.82 23.97
C VAL A 281 -14.39 -12.79 22.94
N PRO A 282 -15.26 -11.93 22.40
CA PRO A 282 -14.84 -10.83 21.55
C PRO A 282 -13.97 -9.85 22.35
N VAL A 283 -12.88 -9.39 21.76
CA VAL A 283 -11.93 -8.44 22.36
C VAL A 283 -11.96 -7.14 21.55
N SER A 284 -12.30 -6.02 22.17
CA SER A 284 -12.26 -4.72 21.48
C SER A 284 -10.81 -4.28 21.22
N ASN A 285 -10.52 -3.80 20.01
CA ASN A 285 -9.18 -3.36 19.66
C ASN A 285 -8.93 -1.91 20.09
N GLY A 286 -8.30 -1.72 21.24
CA GLY A 286 -7.81 -0.41 21.70
C GLY A 286 -6.44 -0.01 21.15
N SER A 287 -5.81 -0.85 20.32
CA SER A 287 -4.42 -0.67 19.89
C SER A 287 -4.21 0.56 19.01
N THR A 288 -3.09 1.25 19.25
CA THR A 288 -2.56 2.29 18.37
C THR A 288 -1.33 1.83 17.58
N TYR A 289 -0.93 0.55 17.70
CA TYR A 289 0.27 0.01 17.06
C TYR A 289 0.14 0.06 15.52
N VAL A 290 1.17 0.61 14.89
CA VAL A 290 1.37 0.62 13.44
C VAL A 290 2.67 -0.12 13.17
N LEU A 291 2.64 -1.08 12.25
CA LEU A 291 3.83 -1.80 11.80
C LEU A 291 4.84 -0.81 11.19
N LYS A 292 6.12 -0.99 11.49
CA LYS A 292 7.19 -0.07 11.11
C LYS A 292 8.43 -0.83 10.68
N THR A 293 9.20 -0.26 9.74
CA THR A 293 10.48 -0.84 9.36
C THR A 293 11.57 -0.50 10.38
N ARG A 294 12.68 -1.26 10.33
CA ARG A 294 13.92 -0.90 11.06
C ARG A 294 14.59 0.41 10.62
N TRP A 295 14.04 1.12 9.64
CA TRP A 295 14.56 2.41 9.17
C TRP A 295 13.69 3.59 9.59
N SER A 296 12.45 3.39 10.10
CA SER A 296 11.60 4.52 10.55
C SER A 296 12.32 5.39 11.59
N ASP A 297 12.97 4.77 12.56
CA ASP A 297 13.70 5.45 13.65
C ASP A 297 15.06 6.04 13.21
N LYS A 298 15.47 5.82 11.95
CA LYS A 298 16.65 6.46 11.34
C LYS A 298 16.32 7.76 10.61
N VAL A 299 15.04 8.12 10.45
CA VAL A 299 14.60 9.29 9.67
C VAL A 299 14.84 10.59 10.46
N ASP A 300 15.77 11.43 10.02
CA ASP A 300 15.82 12.83 10.45
C ASP A 300 14.72 13.61 9.73
N ALA A 301 13.61 13.92 10.43
CA ALA A 301 12.49 14.71 9.90
C ALA A 301 12.86 16.14 9.44
N ASN A 302 14.10 16.60 9.68
CA ASN A 302 14.63 17.87 9.16
C ASN A 302 15.44 17.68 7.85
N LYS A 303 15.90 16.45 7.56
CA LYS A 303 16.78 16.09 6.44
C LYS A 303 16.55 14.65 5.91
N PRO A 304 15.31 14.21 5.63
CA PRO A 304 15.06 12.89 5.10
C PRO A 304 15.56 12.81 3.64
N LEU A 305 16.09 11.66 3.25
CA LEU A 305 16.71 11.41 1.94
C LEU A 305 17.72 12.51 1.56
N PRO A 306 18.83 12.67 2.32
CA PRO A 306 19.81 13.74 2.12
C PRO A 306 20.74 13.55 0.91
N GLU A 307 20.61 12.45 0.17
CA GLU A 307 21.43 12.10 -0.99
C GLU A 307 21.08 12.93 -2.24
N TYR A 308 22.01 13.04 -3.20
CA TYR A 308 21.73 13.73 -4.48
C TYR A 308 20.72 12.93 -5.33
N PRO A 309 19.62 13.54 -5.83
CA PRO A 309 18.55 12.77 -6.46
C PRO A 309 18.85 12.22 -7.86
N ARG A 310 19.72 12.84 -8.68
CA ARG A 310 19.91 12.47 -10.11
C ARG A 310 21.28 11.80 -10.44
N PRO A 311 21.50 10.51 -10.13
CA PRO A 311 22.73 9.78 -10.48
C PRO A 311 23.22 9.86 -11.93
N GLN A 312 22.35 10.16 -12.90
CA GLN A 312 22.71 10.29 -14.32
C GLN A 312 22.86 11.74 -14.82
N LEU A 313 22.72 12.75 -13.95
CA LEU A 313 22.90 14.16 -14.28
C LEU A 313 23.49 14.93 -13.08
N VAL A 314 24.70 14.54 -12.65
CA VAL A 314 25.30 14.98 -11.38
C VAL A 314 25.99 16.35 -11.50
N ARG A 315 25.63 17.27 -10.60
CA ARG A 315 26.35 18.52 -10.31
C ARG A 315 26.78 18.59 -8.83
N ASP A 316 27.99 19.09 -8.57
CA ASP A 316 28.53 19.25 -7.20
C ASP A 316 27.77 20.29 -6.36
N ARG A 317 27.05 21.21 -7.03
CA ARG A 317 26.39 22.37 -6.42
C ARG A 317 24.89 22.16 -6.41
N TRP A 318 24.30 21.95 -5.25
CA TRP A 318 22.85 21.80 -5.08
C TRP A 318 22.46 22.08 -3.62
N GLN A 319 21.16 22.08 -3.33
CA GLN A 319 20.62 22.19 -1.98
C GLN A 319 19.31 21.38 -1.87
N ASN A 320 19.29 20.43 -0.94
CA ASN A 320 18.10 19.66 -0.59
C ASN A 320 17.04 20.55 0.10
N LEU A 321 15.77 20.38 -0.26
CA LEU A 321 14.60 21.10 0.26
C LEU A 321 13.50 20.14 0.79
N ASN A 322 13.88 18.91 1.15
CA ASN A 322 13.11 18.01 2.02
C ASN A 322 13.07 18.55 3.47
N GLY A 323 12.47 17.76 4.36
CA GLY A 323 12.36 18.03 5.80
C GLY A 323 10.97 18.51 6.20
N THR A 324 10.86 19.14 7.37
CA THR A 324 9.56 19.62 7.89
C THR A 324 9.10 20.91 7.21
N TRP A 325 8.03 20.82 6.43
CA TRP A 325 7.29 21.94 5.85
C TRP A 325 6.07 22.28 6.71
N GLN A 326 5.43 23.41 6.44
CA GLN A 326 4.09 23.72 6.94
C GLN A 326 3.03 23.11 6.02
N PHE A 327 1.91 22.68 6.59
CA PHE A 327 0.82 22.01 5.88
C PHE A 327 -0.55 22.54 6.29
N ALA A 328 -1.52 22.48 5.37
CA ALA A 328 -2.95 22.54 5.66
C ALA A 328 -3.75 21.87 4.53
N ALA A 329 -4.89 21.27 4.89
CA ALA A 329 -5.97 20.98 3.94
C ALA A 329 -6.41 22.26 3.20
N ALA A 330 -6.86 22.13 1.95
CA ALA A 330 -7.30 23.24 1.11
C ALA A 330 -8.72 23.01 0.57
N LYS A 331 -9.42 24.11 0.27
CA LYS A 331 -10.75 24.07 -0.38
C LYS A 331 -10.65 24.36 -1.87
N ASP A 332 -11.64 23.87 -2.61
CA ASP A 332 -11.77 24.17 -4.03
C ASP A 332 -11.88 25.70 -4.26
N GLY A 333 -11.06 26.23 -5.17
CA GLY A 333 -10.95 27.66 -5.42
C GLY A 333 -10.33 28.50 -4.29
N GLU A 334 -9.70 27.89 -3.28
CA GLU A 334 -9.02 28.64 -2.21
C GLU A 334 -7.80 29.40 -2.72
N ALA A 335 -7.60 30.63 -2.21
CA ALA A 335 -6.48 31.47 -2.60
C ALA A 335 -5.16 31.00 -1.92
N PRO A 336 -4.03 30.92 -2.64
CA PRO A 336 -2.76 30.47 -2.07
C PRO A 336 -2.34 31.25 -0.80
N PRO A 337 -1.83 30.58 0.25
CA PRO A 337 -1.60 31.16 1.57
C PRO A 337 -0.29 32.00 1.68
N PHE A 338 -0.05 32.89 0.73
CA PHE A 338 1.16 33.73 0.69
C PHE A 338 1.37 34.56 1.97
N GLY A 339 2.58 34.53 2.52
CA GLY A 339 2.96 35.27 3.72
C GLY A 339 2.24 34.85 5.01
N ARG A 340 1.55 33.70 5.03
CA ARG A 340 0.80 33.19 6.19
C ARG A 340 1.37 31.86 6.65
N ASP A 341 1.46 31.65 7.96
CA ASP A 341 1.83 30.35 8.50
C ASP A 341 0.64 29.38 8.46
N LEU A 342 0.91 28.14 8.06
CA LEU A 342 -0.07 27.05 8.10
C LEU A 342 -0.04 26.32 9.45
N GLY A 343 -1.20 25.80 9.85
CA GLY A 343 -1.44 25.26 11.19
C GLY A 343 -0.73 23.94 11.48
N GLU A 344 -0.50 23.11 10.46
CA GLU A 344 0.08 21.78 10.61
C GLU A 344 1.52 21.72 10.08
N ARG A 345 2.15 20.55 10.21
CA ARG A 345 3.53 20.28 9.77
C ARG A 345 3.58 18.93 9.10
N ILE A 346 4.27 18.86 7.95
CA ILE A 346 4.44 17.63 7.17
C ILE A 346 5.93 17.43 6.87
N VAL A 347 6.40 16.18 6.93
CA VAL A 347 7.77 15.82 6.52
C VAL A 347 7.77 15.46 5.05
N VAL A 348 8.29 16.36 4.22
CA VAL A 348 8.52 16.12 2.79
C VAL A 348 9.82 15.31 2.65
N PRO A 349 9.86 14.23 1.84
CA PRO A 349 8.90 13.87 0.80
C PRO A 349 8.12 12.58 1.10
N TYR A 350 7.45 12.48 2.24
CA TYR A 350 6.55 11.36 2.53
C TYR A 350 5.09 11.75 2.18
N PRO A 351 4.27 10.85 1.59
CA PRO A 351 2.87 11.12 1.24
C PRO A 351 2.02 11.61 2.42
N VAL A 352 0.93 12.32 2.16
CA VAL A 352 0.08 12.88 3.24
C VAL A 352 -0.43 11.79 4.20
N GLU A 353 -0.79 10.63 3.67
CA GLU A 353 -1.29 9.46 4.39
C GLU A 353 -0.19 8.71 5.19
N SER A 354 1.09 8.94 4.89
CA SER A 354 2.21 8.21 5.49
C SER A 354 2.40 8.54 6.97
N SER A 355 2.77 7.54 7.78
CA SER A 355 3.15 7.75 9.18
C SER A 355 4.44 8.56 9.34
N LEU A 356 5.33 8.56 8.34
CA LEU A 356 6.58 9.34 8.33
C LEU A 356 6.35 10.81 7.95
N SER A 357 5.26 11.14 7.25
CA SER A 357 4.89 12.52 6.95
C SER A 357 4.40 13.27 8.19
N GLY A 358 3.81 12.54 9.15
CA GLY A 358 3.23 13.09 10.37
C GLY A 358 1.78 13.56 10.25
N ILE A 359 1.17 13.48 9.06
CA ILE A 359 -0.24 13.87 8.84
C ILE A 359 -1.18 12.66 8.93
N GLY A 360 -0.84 11.52 8.30
CA GLY A 360 -1.47 10.22 8.55
C GLY A 360 -2.95 10.10 8.14
N ARG A 361 -3.42 10.94 7.21
CA ARG A 361 -4.79 10.96 6.68
C ARG A 361 -4.78 11.43 5.21
N HIS A 362 -5.86 11.17 4.48
CA HIS A 362 -6.02 11.66 3.11
C HIS A 362 -6.59 13.09 3.06
N GLU A 363 -6.23 13.85 2.02
CA GLU A 363 -6.76 15.19 1.72
C GLU A 363 -6.86 15.38 0.18
N ASP A 364 -8.07 15.53 -0.35
CA ASP A 364 -8.39 15.81 -1.77
C ASP A 364 -7.54 16.95 -2.39
N ARG A 365 -7.24 17.96 -1.55
CA ARG A 365 -6.60 19.24 -1.89
C ARG A 365 -5.80 19.76 -0.69
N MET A 366 -4.62 20.30 -0.93
CA MET A 366 -3.69 20.68 0.14
C MET A 366 -2.76 21.85 -0.23
N TRP A 367 -2.29 22.57 0.78
CA TRP A 367 -1.23 23.58 0.68
C TRP A 367 0.01 23.15 1.47
N TYR A 368 1.14 23.06 0.76
CA TYR A 368 2.47 23.00 1.35
C TYR A 368 3.10 24.39 1.37
N ARG A 369 3.80 24.74 2.45
CA ARG A 369 4.60 25.97 2.53
C ARG A 369 5.91 25.77 3.26
N ARG A 370 7.02 26.28 2.72
CA ARG A 370 8.29 26.43 3.44
C ARG A 370 8.97 27.75 3.14
N THR A 371 10.00 28.05 3.91
CA THR A 371 11.03 29.01 3.51
C THR A 371 12.34 28.31 3.17
N PHE A 372 13.18 28.98 2.39
CA PHE A 372 14.53 28.55 2.05
C PHE A 372 15.45 29.76 1.84
N GLU A 373 16.76 29.57 2.01
CA GLU A 373 17.76 30.58 1.60
C GLU A 373 18.50 30.09 0.36
N VAL A 374 18.75 30.99 -0.60
CA VAL A 374 19.59 30.73 -1.76
C VAL A 374 21.04 31.06 -1.40
N PRO A 375 22.00 30.11 -1.53
CA PRO A 375 23.37 30.34 -1.09
C PRO A 375 24.03 31.55 -1.76
N ALA A 376 24.76 32.33 -0.96
CA ALA A 376 25.30 33.62 -1.37
C ALA A 376 26.32 33.57 -2.53
N SER A 377 26.81 32.38 -2.90
CA SER A 377 27.66 32.10 -4.05
C SER A 377 26.90 31.97 -5.38
N TRP A 378 25.59 31.69 -5.36
CA TRP A 378 24.77 31.41 -6.56
C TRP A 378 24.28 32.68 -7.29
N LYS A 379 24.70 33.89 -6.84
CA LYS A 379 24.16 35.20 -7.26
C LYS A 379 24.40 35.62 -8.72
N LYS A 380 25.09 34.80 -9.52
CA LYS A 380 25.33 35.05 -10.95
C LYS A 380 24.65 34.00 -11.83
N ASP A 381 24.08 32.99 -11.21
CA ASP A 381 23.66 31.75 -11.85
C ASP A 381 22.14 31.77 -11.96
N ARG A 382 21.56 30.97 -12.86
CA ARG A 382 20.13 30.68 -12.83
C ARG A 382 19.88 29.63 -11.75
N VAL A 383 18.74 29.67 -11.08
CA VAL A 383 18.38 28.70 -10.04
C VAL A 383 17.19 27.87 -10.52
N LEU A 384 17.42 26.57 -10.67
CA LEU A 384 16.37 25.60 -10.95
C LEU A 384 15.82 25.05 -9.63
N LEU A 385 14.51 24.97 -9.51
CA LEU A 385 13.79 24.25 -8.46
C LEU A 385 13.23 22.96 -9.07
N HIS A 386 13.43 21.86 -8.36
CA HIS A 386 12.99 20.53 -8.73
C HIS A 386 12.05 19.96 -7.67
N LEU A 387 10.99 19.29 -8.12
CA LEU A 387 10.15 18.41 -7.31
C LEU A 387 10.11 17.09 -8.08
N ASP A 388 10.76 16.05 -7.55
CA ASP A 388 11.03 14.84 -8.34
C ASP A 388 9.76 14.03 -8.66
N ALA A 389 8.68 14.17 -7.89
CA ALA A 389 7.31 13.73 -8.18
C ALA A 389 6.31 14.36 -7.19
N VAL A 390 5.09 14.67 -7.65
CA VAL A 390 3.98 15.23 -6.83
C VAL A 390 2.64 14.70 -7.32
N ASP A 391 1.97 13.83 -6.57
CA ASP A 391 0.69 13.22 -7.00
C ASP A 391 -0.50 14.16 -6.66
N HIS A 392 -1.32 14.65 -7.60
CA HIS A 392 -1.26 14.52 -9.08
C HIS A 392 -1.22 15.86 -9.83
N GLU A 393 -2.14 16.79 -9.51
CA GLU A 393 -2.16 18.14 -10.08
C GLU A 393 -1.51 19.12 -9.11
N SER A 394 -0.51 19.89 -9.54
CA SER A 394 0.21 20.80 -8.65
C SER A 394 0.51 22.17 -9.26
N VAL A 395 0.60 23.19 -8.40
CA VAL A 395 0.93 24.57 -8.79
C VAL A 395 1.99 25.14 -7.85
N VAL A 396 3.11 25.58 -8.42
CA VAL A 396 4.31 25.99 -7.67
C VAL A 396 4.45 27.52 -7.69
N TYR A 397 4.60 28.11 -6.50
CA TYR A 397 4.76 29.55 -6.30
C TYR A 397 6.03 29.87 -5.51
N VAL A 398 6.78 30.86 -5.97
CA VAL A 398 7.92 31.44 -5.23
C VAL A 398 7.65 32.93 -4.98
N ASN A 399 7.71 33.34 -3.71
CA ASN A 399 7.46 34.71 -3.26
C ASN A 399 6.14 35.32 -3.80
N GLY A 400 5.07 34.52 -3.88
CA GLY A 400 3.75 34.93 -4.40
C GLY A 400 3.62 34.96 -5.93
N LYS A 401 4.69 34.67 -6.68
CA LYS A 401 4.68 34.53 -8.15
C LYS A 401 4.57 33.05 -8.52
N GLN A 402 3.62 32.69 -9.37
CA GLN A 402 3.56 31.35 -9.96
C GLN A 402 4.79 31.14 -10.86
N VAL A 403 5.51 30.04 -10.64
CA VAL A 403 6.71 29.65 -11.40
C VAL A 403 6.49 28.40 -12.25
N GLY A 404 5.46 27.60 -11.93
CA GLY A 404 5.02 26.50 -12.77
C GLY A 404 3.67 25.92 -12.34
N ALA A 405 3.17 24.99 -13.12
CA ALA A 405 2.11 24.06 -12.78
C ALA A 405 2.42 22.74 -13.51
N HIS A 406 2.02 21.62 -12.91
CA HIS A 406 2.23 20.27 -13.44
C HIS A 406 0.97 19.43 -13.27
N LYS A 407 0.84 18.41 -14.13
CA LYS A 407 -0.13 17.34 -13.96
C LYS A 407 0.57 16.03 -14.32
N GLY A 408 0.76 15.19 -13.32
CA GLY A 408 1.53 13.96 -13.42
C GLY A 408 2.11 13.58 -12.07
N GLY A 409 1.79 12.37 -11.60
CA GLY A 409 2.10 11.93 -10.23
C GLY A 409 3.44 11.24 -10.07
N TYR A 410 4.11 10.93 -11.19
CA TYR A 410 5.22 9.98 -11.28
C TYR A 410 6.39 10.47 -12.15
N ASP A 411 6.29 11.70 -12.68
CA ASP A 411 7.29 12.42 -13.49
C ASP A 411 7.61 13.78 -12.83
N ARG A 412 8.73 14.41 -13.21
CA ARG A 412 9.30 15.49 -12.38
C ARG A 412 9.04 16.91 -12.85
N ILE A 413 8.82 17.78 -11.88
CA ILE A 413 8.72 19.22 -12.08
C ILE A 413 10.13 19.82 -12.06
N THR A 414 10.50 20.57 -13.10
CA THR A 414 11.72 21.41 -13.11
C THR A 414 11.36 22.82 -13.58
N VAL A 415 11.58 23.83 -12.74
CA VAL A 415 11.22 25.23 -13.04
C VAL A 415 12.35 26.20 -12.67
N ASP A 416 12.58 27.18 -13.54
CA ASP A 416 13.51 28.27 -13.25
C ASP A 416 12.86 29.32 -12.36
N VAL A 417 13.37 29.45 -11.13
CA VAL A 417 12.82 30.36 -10.12
C VAL A 417 13.54 31.70 -10.06
N THR A 418 14.60 31.92 -10.88
CA THR A 418 15.52 33.07 -10.78
C THR A 418 14.79 34.41 -10.76
N ASP A 419 13.85 34.61 -11.70
CA ASP A 419 13.05 35.83 -11.83
C ASP A 419 11.85 35.91 -10.85
N ALA A 420 11.81 35.02 -9.85
CA ALA A 420 10.91 35.07 -8.69
C ALA A 420 11.67 35.33 -7.37
N LEU A 421 13.00 35.18 -7.34
CA LEU A 421 13.81 35.35 -6.15
C LEU A 421 13.94 36.81 -5.71
N THR A 422 13.88 37.05 -4.40
CA THR A 422 14.27 38.33 -3.80
C THR A 422 15.78 38.39 -3.60
N ARG A 423 16.39 39.57 -3.75
CA ARG A 423 17.87 39.74 -3.72
C ARG A 423 18.57 39.39 -2.40
N LYS A 424 17.83 39.28 -1.29
CA LYS A 424 18.34 39.02 0.07
C LYS A 424 17.24 38.44 0.96
N GLY A 425 17.62 37.58 1.90
CA GLY A 425 16.73 37.03 2.93
C GLY A 425 16.11 35.69 2.52
N PRO A 426 15.25 35.13 3.38
CA PRO A 426 14.52 33.90 3.07
C PRO A 426 13.54 34.14 1.91
N GLN A 427 13.39 33.10 1.10
CA GLN A 427 12.45 32.99 0.01
C GLN A 427 11.25 32.15 0.50
N GLU A 428 10.04 32.49 0.08
CA GLU A 428 8.84 31.70 0.33
C GLU A 428 8.58 30.74 -0.84
N LEU A 429 8.38 29.46 -0.54
CA LEU A 429 7.91 28.43 -1.47
C LEU A 429 6.54 27.94 -1.00
N VAL A 430 5.54 28.04 -1.87
CA VAL A 430 4.19 27.49 -1.67
C VAL A 430 3.88 26.55 -2.82
N VAL A 431 3.36 25.37 -2.52
CA VAL A 431 2.88 24.40 -3.51
C VAL A 431 1.43 24.05 -3.15
N GLY A 432 0.53 24.26 -4.10
CA GLY A 432 -0.83 23.69 -4.03
C GLY A 432 -0.82 22.34 -4.73
N VAL A 433 -1.49 21.34 -4.16
CA VAL A 433 -1.66 20.02 -4.78
C VAL A 433 -3.14 19.60 -4.69
N THR A 434 -3.61 18.90 -5.72
CA THR A 434 -4.91 18.22 -5.79
C THR A 434 -4.67 16.77 -6.21
N ASP A 435 -5.16 15.84 -5.40
CA ASP A 435 -5.22 14.41 -5.72
C ASP A 435 -6.52 13.82 -5.15
N PRO A 436 -7.53 13.54 -5.99
CA PRO A 436 -8.74 12.83 -5.57
C PRO A 436 -8.56 11.31 -5.49
N THR A 437 -7.34 10.80 -5.70
CA THR A 437 -7.00 9.37 -5.82
C THR A 437 -8.02 8.65 -6.75
N ASP A 438 -8.70 7.59 -6.32
CA ASP A 438 -9.62 6.80 -7.15
C ASP A 438 -11.02 7.41 -7.35
N ASN A 439 -11.32 8.58 -6.74
CA ASN A 439 -12.45 9.42 -7.19
C ASN A 439 -12.15 10.18 -8.49
N GLY A 440 -10.88 10.24 -8.91
CA GLY A 440 -10.43 10.93 -10.12
C GLY A 440 -10.39 10.07 -11.37
N ARG A 441 -9.48 10.41 -12.29
CA ARG A 441 -9.22 9.73 -13.58
C ARG A 441 -7.76 9.74 -14.01
N GLN A 442 -6.88 10.25 -13.15
CA GLN A 442 -5.45 10.24 -13.32
C GLN A 442 -4.89 8.80 -13.32
N PRO A 443 -3.70 8.57 -13.92
CA PRO A 443 -3.02 7.30 -13.80
C PRO A 443 -2.58 7.08 -12.35
N ILE A 444 -2.99 5.96 -11.74
CA ILE A 444 -2.59 5.58 -10.37
C ILE A 444 -2.09 4.14 -10.35
N GLY A 445 -1.28 3.82 -9.34
CA GLY A 445 -0.92 2.45 -9.03
C GLY A 445 -2.04 1.73 -8.27
N LYS A 446 -1.69 1.20 -7.11
CA LYS A 446 -2.57 0.43 -6.24
C LYS A 446 -3.34 1.27 -5.19
N GLN A 447 -3.15 2.59 -5.16
CA GLN A 447 -3.82 3.50 -4.21
C GLN A 447 -5.35 3.36 -4.28
N ARG A 448 -6.02 3.16 -3.15
CA ARG A 448 -7.49 3.27 -3.03
C ARG A 448 -7.88 3.92 -1.71
N LEU A 449 -8.86 4.84 -1.75
CA LEU A 449 -9.44 5.47 -0.57
C LEU A 449 -10.09 4.45 0.39
N ASN A 450 -10.49 3.29 -0.13
CA ASN A 450 -10.94 2.14 0.62
C ASN A 450 -10.03 0.94 0.27
N PRO A 451 -8.88 0.75 0.95
CA PRO A 451 -7.93 -0.30 0.64
C PRO A 451 -8.40 -1.69 1.10
N GLY A 452 -7.91 -2.74 0.44
CA GLY A 452 -8.28 -4.13 0.69
C GLY A 452 -7.95 -5.06 -0.48
N SER A 453 -7.75 -6.34 -0.20
CA SER A 453 -7.32 -7.35 -1.18
C SER A 453 -5.99 -6.94 -1.87
N ILE A 454 -5.99 -6.77 -3.20
CA ILE A 454 -4.86 -6.34 -4.04
C ILE A 454 -4.70 -4.81 -4.15
N TRP A 455 -5.38 -4.04 -3.30
CA TRP A 455 -5.39 -2.57 -3.29
C TRP A 455 -4.99 -2.02 -1.91
N TYR A 456 -4.27 -0.90 -1.88
CA TYR A 456 -3.51 -0.45 -0.70
C TYR A 456 -3.74 1.05 -0.40
N THR A 457 -3.27 1.53 0.74
CA THR A 457 -3.48 2.91 1.25
C THR A 457 -3.11 3.98 0.20
N PRO A 458 -3.83 5.12 0.11
CA PRO A 458 -3.48 6.21 -0.79
C PRO A 458 -2.09 6.82 -0.50
N ALA A 459 -1.56 7.52 -1.50
CA ALA A 459 -0.23 8.13 -1.44
C ALA A 459 -0.22 9.47 -2.20
N SER A 460 -0.87 10.49 -1.63
CA SER A 460 -1.04 11.80 -2.24
C SER A 460 0.10 12.78 -1.93
N GLY A 461 0.24 13.82 -2.76
CA GLY A 461 1.10 14.97 -2.47
C GLY A 461 2.56 14.80 -2.87
N ILE A 462 3.46 15.55 -2.21
CA ILE A 462 4.89 15.59 -2.53
C ILE A 462 5.59 14.35 -1.96
N TRP A 463 5.77 13.31 -2.80
CA TRP A 463 6.29 12.01 -2.37
C TRP A 463 7.70 11.67 -2.90
N GLN A 464 8.30 12.47 -3.78
CA GLN A 464 9.74 12.42 -4.06
C GLN A 464 10.44 13.76 -3.79
N THR A 465 11.78 13.75 -3.81
CA THR A 465 12.61 14.81 -3.24
C THR A 465 12.37 16.18 -3.87
N VAL A 466 12.32 17.21 -3.02
CA VAL A 466 12.33 18.62 -3.45
C VAL A 466 13.73 19.18 -3.23
N TRP A 467 14.29 19.86 -4.22
CA TRP A 467 15.66 20.37 -4.17
C TRP A 467 15.87 21.49 -5.20
N MET A 468 17.02 22.17 -5.14
CA MET A 468 17.39 23.19 -6.11
C MET A 468 18.88 23.16 -6.46
N GLU A 469 19.23 23.58 -7.67
CA GLU A 469 20.63 23.75 -8.10
C GLU A 469 20.87 25.06 -8.89
N PRO A 470 22.10 25.61 -8.83
CA PRO A 470 22.53 26.73 -9.65
C PRO A 470 23.14 26.24 -10.97
N VAL A 471 22.72 26.84 -12.07
CA VAL A 471 23.18 26.50 -13.43
C VAL A 471 23.60 27.75 -14.20
N ASP A 472 24.52 27.60 -15.15
CA ASP A 472 24.92 28.70 -16.04
C ASP A 472 23.74 29.15 -16.94
N THR A 473 23.83 30.34 -17.54
CA THR A 473 22.77 30.87 -18.43
C THR A 473 22.45 29.95 -19.61
N THR A 474 23.44 29.16 -20.05
CA THR A 474 23.28 28.04 -20.99
C THR A 474 23.84 26.80 -20.31
N HIS A 475 22.99 25.81 -20.08
CA HIS A 475 23.28 24.64 -19.25
C HIS A 475 22.64 23.38 -19.83
N ILE A 476 23.13 22.22 -19.40
CA ILE A 476 22.68 20.89 -19.80
C ILE A 476 21.40 20.55 -19.04
N GLU A 477 20.32 20.29 -19.78
CA GLU A 477 19.00 19.96 -19.24
C GLU A 477 18.83 18.44 -19.10
N ALA A 478 19.39 17.67 -20.04
CA ALA A 478 19.37 16.21 -20.05
C ALA A 478 20.50 15.61 -20.91
N VAL A 479 20.86 14.36 -20.63
CA VAL A 479 21.81 13.56 -21.41
C VAL A 479 21.14 12.21 -21.74
N ASP A 480 20.57 12.11 -22.94
CA ASP A 480 20.02 10.85 -23.45
C ASP A 480 21.19 9.95 -23.89
N THR A 481 21.25 8.71 -23.41
CA THR A 481 22.30 7.74 -23.79
C THR A 481 21.68 6.43 -24.29
N ILE A 482 22.11 5.98 -25.48
CA ILE A 482 21.66 4.73 -26.08
C ILE A 482 22.90 3.91 -26.52
N PRO A 483 23.17 2.75 -25.90
CA PRO A 483 24.28 1.89 -26.31
C PRO A 483 24.03 1.25 -27.68
N GLU A 484 25.08 1.18 -28.48
CA GLU A 484 25.06 0.63 -29.84
C GLU A 484 26.24 -0.35 -29.95
N VAL A 485 25.96 -1.61 -29.59
CA VAL A 485 26.99 -2.62 -29.31
C VAL A 485 27.74 -3.08 -30.56
N LEU A 486 27.08 -3.13 -31.72
CA LEU A 486 27.67 -3.74 -32.94
C LEU A 486 28.63 -2.80 -33.66
N GLY A 487 28.29 -1.51 -33.78
CA GLY A 487 29.18 -0.44 -34.23
C GLY A 487 30.10 0.12 -33.13
N GLN A 488 30.06 -0.48 -31.93
CA GLN A 488 30.95 -0.17 -30.80
C GLN A 488 30.90 1.32 -30.41
N SER A 489 29.68 1.84 -30.24
CA SER A 489 29.44 3.25 -29.93
C SER A 489 28.38 3.47 -28.84
N LEU A 490 28.49 4.58 -28.13
CA LEU A 490 27.40 5.13 -27.32
C LEU A 490 26.83 6.33 -28.08
N ARG A 491 25.54 6.28 -28.42
CA ARG A 491 24.86 7.42 -29.03
C ARG A 491 24.35 8.32 -27.90
N VAL A 492 24.78 9.58 -27.89
CA VAL A 492 24.49 10.55 -26.84
C VAL A 492 23.83 11.78 -27.43
N LYS A 493 22.67 12.19 -26.91
CA LYS A 493 21.99 13.44 -27.28
C LYS A 493 21.94 14.35 -26.05
N VAL A 494 22.60 15.48 -26.14
CA VAL A 494 22.69 16.48 -25.05
C VAL A 494 21.62 17.54 -25.28
N ARG A 495 20.62 17.61 -24.39
CA ARG A 495 19.64 18.72 -24.35
C ARG A 495 20.22 19.85 -23.50
N ALA A 496 20.00 21.09 -23.92
CA ALA A 496 20.54 22.26 -23.25
C ALA A 496 19.69 23.49 -23.55
N SER A 497 19.62 24.41 -22.59
CA SER A 497 18.78 25.62 -22.60
C SER A 497 19.18 26.70 -23.61
N GLY A 498 20.12 26.38 -24.52
CA GLY A 498 20.54 27.22 -25.64
C GLY A 498 21.49 26.49 -26.60
N ASP A 499 21.70 27.08 -27.77
CA ASP A 499 22.62 26.58 -28.78
C ASP A 499 24.06 26.59 -28.24
N ALA A 500 24.64 25.40 -28.07
CA ALA A 500 25.98 25.21 -27.57
C ALA A 500 26.71 24.10 -28.34
N THR A 501 28.02 23.99 -28.13
CA THR A 501 28.78 22.81 -28.54
C THR A 501 29.10 21.96 -27.32
N ALA A 502 28.52 20.77 -27.25
CA ALA A 502 28.85 19.78 -26.23
C ALA A 502 30.22 19.14 -26.49
N VAL A 503 30.84 18.65 -25.42
CA VAL A 503 32.01 17.79 -25.40
C VAL A 503 31.65 16.61 -24.51
N VAL A 504 31.59 15.41 -25.08
CA VAL A 504 31.20 14.18 -24.38
C VAL A 504 32.43 13.28 -24.28
N THR A 505 32.77 12.84 -23.07
CA THR A 505 33.96 12.02 -22.77
C THR A 505 33.56 10.79 -21.96
N ALA A 506 33.74 9.59 -22.52
CA ALA A 506 33.50 8.31 -21.86
C ALA A 506 34.79 7.73 -21.28
N ARG A 507 34.69 7.05 -20.13
CA ARG A 507 35.84 6.52 -19.39
C ARG A 507 35.59 5.13 -18.83
N ALA A 508 36.63 4.31 -18.84
CA ALA A 508 36.74 3.11 -18.02
C ALA A 508 37.52 3.50 -16.74
N GLY A 509 36.80 3.94 -15.71
CA GLY A 509 37.39 4.57 -14.53
C GLY A 509 38.23 5.79 -14.92
N LYS A 510 39.52 5.77 -14.56
CA LYS A 510 40.43 6.90 -14.87
C LYS A 510 40.83 6.98 -16.36
N ARG A 511 40.66 5.92 -17.17
CA ARG A 511 41.07 5.87 -18.58
C ARG A 511 39.98 6.43 -19.49
N VAL A 512 40.26 7.52 -20.21
CA VAL A 512 39.41 7.93 -21.35
C VAL A 512 39.45 6.85 -22.42
N ILE A 513 38.29 6.42 -22.90
CA ILE A 513 38.14 5.42 -23.97
C ILE A 513 37.49 6.01 -25.23
N GLY A 514 36.64 7.01 -25.06
CA GLY A 514 35.92 7.67 -26.16
C GLY A 514 35.74 9.15 -25.88
N LYS A 515 35.83 9.98 -26.93
CA LYS A 515 35.54 11.42 -26.86
C LYS A 515 35.00 11.94 -28.18
N VAL A 516 33.95 12.76 -28.12
CA VAL A 516 33.33 13.43 -29.27
C VAL A 516 32.93 14.86 -28.90
N SER A 517 32.69 15.70 -29.89
CA SER A 517 32.18 17.07 -29.69
C SER A 517 31.32 17.47 -30.88
N GLY A 518 30.20 18.14 -30.62
CA GLY A 518 29.23 18.57 -31.63
C GLY A 518 28.15 19.47 -31.04
N PRO A 519 27.22 19.99 -31.85
CA PRO A 519 26.14 20.84 -31.38
C PRO A 519 25.18 20.12 -30.42
N THR A 520 24.60 20.85 -29.47
CA THR A 520 23.49 20.37 -28.63
C THR A 520 22.26 20.04 -29.47
N GLY A 521 21.35 19.24 -28.91
CA GLY A 521 20.14 18.76 -29.59
C GLY A 521 20.35 17.75 -30.73
N LYS A 522 21.61 17.46 -31.12
CA LYS A 522 21.96 16.40 -32.08
C LYS A 522 22.47 15.15 -31.36
N GLU A 523 22.31 14.01 -32.02
CA GLU A 523 22.91 12.74 -31.59
C GLU A 523 24.41 12.75 -31.95
N LEU A 524 25.24 12.36 -30.98
CA LEU A 524 26.70 12.29 -31.09
C LEU A 524 27.14 10.85 -30.80
N ALA A 525 27.87 10.23 -31.72
CA ALA A 525 28.44 8.89 -31.50
C ALA A 525 29.78 9.01 -30.74
N VAL A 526 29.80 8.54 -29.49
CA VAL A 526 31.04 8.35 -28.72
C VAL A 526 31.60 6.97 -29.07
N PRO A 527 32.85 6.84 -29.56
CA PRO A 527 33.43 5.54 -29.85
C PRO A 527 33.79 4.79 -28.56
N ILE A 528 33.27 3.57 -28.38
CA ILE A 528 33.53 2.68 -27.23
C ILE A 528 34.13 1.36 -27.79
N PRO A 529 35.39 1.37 -28.26
CA PRO A 529 35.99 0.21 -28.91
C PRO A 529 36.24 -0.92 -27.91
N ASP A 530 35.98 -2.16 -28.34
CA ASP A 530 36.04 -3.38 -27.52
C ASP A 530 35.24 -3.24 -26.21
N PRO A 531 33.91 -3.05 -26.29
CA PRO A 531 33.09 -2.72 -25.13
C PRO A 531 32.94 -3.92 -24.19
N HIS A 532 33.43 -3.77 -22.96
CA HIS A 532 32.96 -4.53 -21.80
C HIS A 532 31.45 -4.31 -21.68
N LEU A 533 30.66 -5.38 -21.78
CA LEU A 533 29.20 -5.31 -21.83
C LEU A 533 28.58 -5.40 -20.44
N TRP A 534 27.48 -4.67 -20.23
CA TRP A 534 26.67 -4.75 -19.03
C TRP A 534 25.74 -5.97 -19.10
N SER A 535 25.59 -6.68 -17.99
CA SER A 535 24.71 -7.83 -17.80
C SER A 535 24.36 -8.02 -16.31
N PRO A 536 23.41 -8.90 -15.95
CA PRO A 536 23.13 -9.23 -14.56
C PRO A 536 24.31 -9.81 -13.78
N ASP A 537 25.19 -10.57 -14.43
CA ASP A 537 26.33 -11.24 -13.78
C ASP A 537 27.62 -10.40 -13.82
N ASP A 538 27.68 -9.45 -14.76
CA ASP A 538 28.77 -8.48 -14.92
C ASP A 538 28.16 -7.10 -15.22
N PRO A 539 27.71 -6.35 -14.18
CA PRO A 539 27.03 -5.07 -14.33
C PRO A 539 28.02 -3.92 -14.58
N TYR A 540 28.84 -4.04 -15.62
CA TYR A 540 29.89 -3.07 -15.91
C TYR A 540 29.32 -1.71 -16.34
N LEU A 541 29.70 -0.65 -15.63
CA LEU A 541 29.34 0.73 -15.91
C LEU A 541 30.59 1.58 -16.23
N TYR A 542 30.44 2.47 -17.20
CA TYR A 542 31.43 3.46 -17.63
C TYR A 542 31.07 4.84 -17.10
N ASP A 543 32.07 5.66 -16.73
CA ASP A 543 31.85 7.05 -16.38
C ASP A 543 31.66 7.90 -17.65
N LEU A 544 30.75 8.87 -17.59
CA LEU A 544 30.48 9.83 -18.67
C LEU A 544 30.60 11.26 -18.13
N THR A 545 31.39 12.09 -18.82
CA THR A 545 31.48 13.54 -18.56
C THR A 545 30.92 14.30 -19.76
N VAL A 546 29.99 15.23 -19.52
CA VAL A 546 29.46 16.14 -20.54
C VAL A 546 29.72 17.59 -20.12
N GLU A 547 30.34 18.36 -21.01
CA GLU A 547 30.75 19.76 -20.81
C GLU A 547 30.23 20.60 -21.99
N LEU A 548 29.77 21.84 -21.77
CA LEU A 548 29.48 22.76 -22.89
C LEU A 548 30.66 23.72 -23.11
N LYS A 549 30.92 24.08 -24.38
CA LYS A 549 31.95 25.08 -24.74
C LYS A 549 31.49 26.50 -24.39
N GLY A 550 31.55 26.85 -23.11
CA GLY A 550 31.25 28.18 -22.59
C GLY A 550 30.92 28.23 -21.10
N GLY A 551 30.49 27.09 -20.53
CA GLY A 551 30.02 26.93 -19.16
C GLY A 551 29.45 25.53 -18.95
N ASP A 552 29.03 25.21 -17.74
CA ASP A 552 28.38 23.98 -17.27
C ASP A 552 29.08 22.62 -17.55
N LYS A 553 28.93 21.71 -16.59
CA LYS A 553 29.44 20.34 -16.62
C LYS A 553 28.55 19.45 -15.77
N VAL A 554 28.20 18.27 -16.31
CA VAL A 554 27.55 17.19 -15.57
C VAL A 554 28.38 15.91 -15.64
N GLU A 555 28.26 15.09 -14.59
CA GLU A 555 28.76 13.71 -14.58
C GLU A 555 27.58 12.72 -14.62
N SER A 556 27.81 11.58 -15.25
CA SER A 556 26.79 10.57 -15.56
C SER A 556 27.49 9.21 -15.75
N TYR A 557 26.75 8.16 -16.06
CA TYR A 557 27.28 6.82 -16.34
C TYR A 557 26.45 6.11 -17.41
N PHE A 558 26.99 5.03 -17.99
CA PHE A 558 26.26 4.17 -18.91
C PHE A 558 26.77 2.72 -18.87
N GLY A 559 25.93 1.78 -19.28
CA GLY A 559 26.28 0.36 -19.49
C GLY A 559 26.11 0.00 -20.96
N MET A 560 27.08 -0.71 -21.54
CA MET A 560 27.00 -1.16 -22.95
C MET A 560 26.20 -2.45 -23.03
N ARG A 561 24.90 -2.40 -23.39
CA ARG A 561 24.06 -3.59 -23.54
C ARG A 561 23.03 -3.47 -24.66
N SER A 562 22.76 -4.58 -25.35
CA SER A 562 21.63 -4.68 -26.30
C SER A 562 20.58 -5.64 -25.79
N ILE A 563 19.30 -5.31 -25.99
CA ILE A 563 18.16 -6.19 -25.73
C ILE A 563 17.33 -6.31 -27.02
N SER A 564 16.85 -7.51 -27.34
CA SER A 564 15.98 -7.75 -28.49
C SER A 564 15.18 -9.05 -28.33
N VAL A 565 14.34 -9.37 -29.30
CA VAL A 565 13.80 -10.73 -29.50
C VAL A 565 14.34 -11.33 -30.79
N GLY A 566 14.56 -12.64 -30.81
CA GLY A 566 15.10 -13.35 -31.96
C GLY A 566 14.86 -14.85 -31.92
N ARG A 567 14.93 -15.50 -33.09
CA ARG A 567 14.67 -16.95 -33.21
C ARG A 567 15.94 -17.76 -32.98
N VAL A 568 15.94 -18.57 -31.93
CA VAL A 568 17.04 -19.47 -31.53
C VAL A 568 16.49 -20.90 -31.47
N ASN A 569 17.16 -21.82 -32.17
CA ASN A 569 16.69 -23.20 -32.39
C ASN A 569 15.22 -23.30 -32.86
N GLY A 570 14.78 -22.31 -33.66
CA GLY A 570 13.42 -22.21 -34.19
C GLY A 570 12.40 -21.51 -33.27
N THR A 571 12.70 -21.31 -31.99
CA THR A 571 11.82 -20.67 -31.01
C THR A 571 12.19 -19.20 -30.82
N THR A 572 11.21 -18.31 -30.75
CA THR A 572 11.46 -16.89 -30.44
C THR A 572 11.77 -16.73 -28.96
N ARG A 573 12.91 -16.12 -28.64
CA ARG A 573 13.40 -15.87 -27.27
C ARG A 573 13.73 -14.39 -27.09
N VAL A 574 13.70 -13.93 -25.85
CA VAL A 574 14.36 -12.69 -25.45
C VAL A 574 15.88 -12.88 -25.46
N LEU A 575 16.60 -11.91 -26.02
CA LEU A 575 18.05 -11.92 -26.16
C LEU A 575 18.67 -10.72 -25.43
N LEU A 576 19.68 -10.97 -24.59
CA LEU A 576 20.56 -9.96 -24.01
C LEU A 576 21.95 -10.09 -24.66
N ASN A 577 22.52 -8.99 -25.15
CA ASN A 577 23.83 -8.96 -25.81
C ASN A 577 23.98 -9.95 -26.99
N GLY A 578 22.85 -10.34 -27.60
CA GLY A 578 22.76 -11.31 -28.71
C GLY A 578 22.61 -12.78 -28.30
N ALA A 579 22.71 -13.12 -27.02
CA ALA A 579 22.48 -14.46 -26.49
C ALA A 579 21.09 -14.58 -25.83
N PRO A 580 20.46 -15.77 -25.77
CA PRO A 580 19.24 -15.97 -25.01
C PRO A 580 19.43 -15.62 -23.53
N VAL A 581 18.38 -15.06 -22.92
CA VAL A 581 18.31 -14.86 -21.47
C VAL A 581 16.94 -15.33 -20.97
N PHE A 582 16.92 -16.03 -19.84
CA PHE A 582 15.70 -16.21 -19.06
C PHE A 582 15.65 -15.11 -18.00
N GLN A 583 14.61 -14.28 -18.01
CA GLN A 583 14.46 -13.18 -17.05
C GLN A 583 13.57 -13.64 -15.90
N PHE A 584 14.10 -13.70 -14.69
CA PHE A 584 13.37 -14.15 -13.51
C PHE A 584 13.54 -13.16 -12.36
N GLY A 585 12.41 -12.68 -11.85
CA GLY A 585 12.35 -11.64 -10.83
C GLY A 585 11.06 -11.70 -10.01
N PRO A 586 10.98 -10.96 -8.92
CA PRO A 586 9.75 -10.73 -8.20
C PRO A 586 8.97 -9.53 -8.79
N LEU A 587 7.67 -9.49 -8.51
CA LEU A 587 6.85 -8.29 -8.63
C LEU A 587 7.16 -7.36 -7.45
N ASP A 588 7.36 -6.07 -7.71
CA ASP A 588 7.72 -5.06 -6.71
C ASP A 588 6.74 -3.88 -6.76
N GLN A 589 5.79 -3.88 -5.81
CA GLN A 589 4.79 -2.82 -5.61
C GLN A 589 5.40 -1.49 -5.13
N GLY A 590 6.60 -1.51 -4.53
CA GLY A 590 7.25 -0.33 -3.95
C GLY A 590 6.55 0.29 -2.73
N TYR A 591 5.72 -0.48 -1.99
CA TYR A 591 5.02 -0.01 -0.79
C TYR A 591 5.82 -0.25 0.51
N TRP A 592 5.60 0.60 1.51
CA TRP A 592 6.26 0.61 2.82
C TRP A 592 5.25 0.84 3.96
N PRO A 593 5.27 0.09 5.07
CA PRO A 593 4.24 0.21 6.13
C PRO A 593 4.30 1.54 6.89
N ASP A 594 5.47 2.19 6.87
CA ASP A 594 5.73 3.48 7.49
C ASP A 594 5.66 4.63 6.47
N GLY A 595 6.30 4.47 5.30
CA GLY A 595 6.48 5.47 4.25
C GLY A 595 5.48 5.47 3.09
N ILE A 596 4.61 4.45 3.00
CA ILE A 596 3.72 4.15 1.86
C ILE A 596 4.51 4.10 0.54
N TYR A 597 4.52 5.15 -0.27
CA TYR A 597 5.29 5.19 -1.51
C TYR A 597 6.77 5.52 -1.33
N THR A 598 7.16 6.19 -0.25
CA THR A 598 8.51 6.72 -0.10
C THR A 598 9.33 5.86 0.86
N ALA A 599 10.37 5.20 0.36
CA ALA A 599 11.27 4.40 1.18
C ALA A 599 11.82 5.26 2.35
N PRO A 600 11.83 4.76 3.60
CA PRO A 600 12.21 5.57 4.76
C PRO A 600 13.61 6.19 4.65
N THR A 601 14.55 5.46 4.05
CA THR A 601 15.91 5.91 3.77
C THR A 601 16.42 5.34 2.45
N ASP A 602 17.45 5.93 1.87
CA ASP A 602 18.16 5.39 0.70
C ASP A 602 18.79 4.00 0.98
N GLU A 603 19.11 3.71 2.24
CA GLU A 603 19.50 2.37 2.70
C GLU A 603 18.36 1.35 2.55
N ALA A 604 17.12 1.75 2.84
CA ALA A 604 15.92 0.91 2.65
C ALA A 604 15.61 0.72 1.16
N LEU A 605 15.64 1.79 0.36
CA LEU A 605 15.42 1.75 -1.09
C LEU A 605 16.38 0.78 -1.79
N ARG A 606 17.64 0.73 -1.33
CA ARG A 606 18.65 -0.20 -1.84
C ARG A 606 18.45 -1.64 -1.35
N TYR A 607 17.95 -1.82 -0.13
CA TYR A 607 17.85 -3.14 0.50
C TYR A 607 16.95 -4.11 -0.27
N ASP A 608 15.79 -3.69 -0.77
CA ASP A 608 14.88 -4.60 -1.49
C ASP A 608 15.52 -5.14 -2.79
N LEU A 609 16.35 -4.32 -3.46
CA LEU A 609 17.15 -4.75 -4.61
C LEU A 609 18.32 -5.65 -4.20
N GLU A 610 18.99 -5.37 -3.08
CA GLU A 610 20.02 -6.26 -2.50
C GLU A 610 19.42 -7.64 -2.14
N GLN A 611 18.20 -7.70 -1.59
CA GLN A 611 17.52 -8.95 -1.29
C GLN A 611 17.02 -9.68 -2.55
N THR A 612 16.52 -8.94 -3.54
CA THR A 612 16.18 -9.52 -4.86
C THR A 612 17.38 -10.25 -5.46
N LYS A 613 18.57 -9.64 -5.44
CA LYS A 613 19.81 -10.27 -5.89
C LYS A 613 20.27 -11.40 -4.96
N ALA A 614 20.11 -11.26 -3.64
CA ALA A 614 20.44 -12.31 -2.66
C ALA A 614 19.57 -13.57 -2.82
N LEU A 615 18.32 -13.42 -3.24
CA LEU A 615 17.40 -14.52 -3.58
C LEU A 615 17.69 -15.14 -4.96
N GLY A 616 18.75 -14.73 -5.67
CA GLY A 616 19.18 -15.31 -6.94
C GLY A 616 18.38 -14.88 -8.17
N PHE A 617 17.55 -13.83 -8.04
CA PHE A 617 16.86 -13.24 -9.19
C PHE A 617 17.82 -12.39 -10.05
N ASN A 618 17.55 -12.34 -11.36
CA ASN A 618 18.30 -11.51 -12.31
C ASN A 618 17.48 -10.32 -12.85
N MET A 619 16.21 -10.21 -12.43
CA MET A 619 15.25 -9.21 -12.88
C MET A 619 14.38 -8.73 -11.70
N VAL A 620 13.70 -7.60 -11.86
CA VAL A 620 12.58 -7.13 -11.04
C VAL A 620 11.57 -6.39 -11.92
N ARG A 621 10.27 -6.60 -11.69
CA ARG A 621 9.20 -5.84 -12.33
C ARG A 621 8.64 -4.81 -11.35
N LYS A 622 8.87 -3.52 -11.62
CA LYS A 622 8.34 -2.43 -10.81
C LYS A 622 6.89 -2.19 -11.22
N HIS A 623 5.95 -2.62 -10.37
CA HIS A 623 4.53 -2.68 -10.72
C HIS A 623 3.83 -1.33 -10.55
N MET A 624 3.28 -0.81 -11.65
CA MET A 624 2.44 0.39 -11.74
C MET A 624 2.89 1.61 -10.89
N LYS A 625 4.21 1.83 -10.80
CA LYS A 625 4.86 2.89 -10.02
C LYS A 625 6.18 3.26 -10.69
N VAL A 626 6.65 4.49 -10.57
CA VAL A 626 7.98 4.93 -11.01
C VAL A 626 8.79 5.34 -9.78
N GLU A 627 9.94 4.71 -9.54
CA GLU A 627 10.75 5.02 -8.35
C GLU A 627 11.68 6.24 -8.61
N PRO A 628 12.29 6.84 -7.58
CA PRO A 628 13.34 7.84 -7.79
C PRO A 628 14.51 7.30 -8.64
N ASP A 629 15.20 8.17 -9.40
CA ASP A 629 16.38 7.81 -10.23
C ASP A 629 17.41 6.92 -9.49
N ARG A 630 17.50 7.09 -8.17
CA ARG A 630 18.37 6.35 -7.26
C ARG A 630 18.09 4.84 -7.24
N TRP A 631 16.83 4.41 -7.36
CA TRP A 631 16.44 2.99 -7.43
C TRP A 631 16.97 2.33 -8.71
N TYR A 632 16.74 2.95 -9.88
CA TYR A 632 17.31 2.49 -11.16
C TYR A 632 18.84 2.48 -11.11
N ALA A 633 19.44 3.53 -10.52
CA ALA A 633 20.88 3.59 -10.31
C ALA A 633 21.43 2.57 -9.30
N TYR A 634 20.59 1.84 -8.56
CA TYR A 634 20.97 0.66 -7.79
C TYR A 634 20.76 -0.63 -8.59
N ALA A 635 19.66 -0.78 -9.33
CA ALA A 635 19.46 -1.90 -10.25
C ALA A 635 20.58 -1.99 -11.32
N ASP A 636 21.00 -0.84 -11.86
CA ASP A 636 22.12 -0.69 -12.78
C ASP A 636 23.45 -1.21 -12.21
N LYS A 637 23.69 -1.02 -10.90
CA LYS A 637 24.94 -1.40 -10.22
C LYS A 637 24.92 -2.83 -9.68
N LEU A 638 23.75 -3.33 -9.31
CA LEU A 638 23.54 -4.68 -8.78
C LEU A 638 23.40 -5.75 -9.88
N GLY A 639 23.20 -5.34 -11.14
CA GLY A 639 22.94 -6.27 -12.23
C GLY A 639 21.55 -6.88 -12.10
N LEU A 640 20.53 -6.03 -12.10
CA LEU A 640 19.13 -6.42 -12.22
C LEU A 640 18.55 -5.85 -13.51
N LEU A 641 17.87 -6.70 -14.28
CA LEU A 641 17.01 -6.29 -15.38
C LEU A 641 15.75 -5.65 -14.78
N VAL A 642 15.27 -4.56 -15.37
CA VAL A 642 14.04 -3.88 -14.92
C VAL A 642 12.99 -3.95 -16.02
N TRP A 643 11.80 -4.42 -15.66
CA TRP A 643 10.56 -4.13 -16.37
C TRP A 643 9.91 -2.94 -15.67
N GLN A 644 9.63 -1.88 -16.43
CA GLN A 644 9.06 -0.65 -15.90
C GLN A 644 7.63 -0.47 -16.40
N ASP A 645 6.69 -0.58 -15.47
CA ASP A 645 5.27 -0.37 -15.72
C ASP A 645 4.87 1.11 -15.75
N MET A 646 3.76 1.39 -16.41
CA MET A 646 3.03 2.65 -16.32
C MET A 646 1.91 2.54 -15.26
N PRO A 647 1.74 3.52 -14.36
CA PRO A 647 0.53 3.64 -13.52
C PRO A 647 -0.74 3.65 -14.39
N SER A 648 -1.81 3.00 -13.96
CA SER A 648 -3.00 2.77 -14.79
C SER A 648 -4.14 3.75 -14.49
N MET A 649 -4.83 4.22 -15.53
CA MET A 649 -6.15 4.86 -15.35
C MET A 649 -7.19 3.81 -14.94
N PHE A 650 -8.28 4.22 -14.29
CA PHE A 650 -9.39 3.33 -13.94
C PHE A 650 -10.75 3.78 -14.49
N GLY A 651 -11.58 2.79 -14.83
CA GLY A 651 -12.85 2.98 -15.54
C GLY A 651 -12.68 3.46 -16.99
N ALA A 652 -13.78 3.88 -17.62
CA ALA A 652 -13.75 4.41 -18.98
C ALA A 652 -13.05 5.79 -19.04
N ALA A 653 -11.96 5.89 -19.81
CA ALA A 653 -11.18 7.11 -19.99
C ALA A 653 -11.69 7.99 -21.15
N SER A 654 -11.77 9.30 -20.93
CA SER A 654 -12.10 10.30 -21.94
C SER A 654 -10.90 10.61 -22.86
N ALA A 655 -11.12 11.40 -23.91
CA ALA A 655 -10.03 11.85 -24.78
C ALA A 655 -9.00 12.73 -24.06
N ALA A 656 -9.41 13.47 -23.01
CA ALA A 656 -8.50 14.28 -22.20
C ALA A 656 -7.61 13.39 -21.32
N ASP A 657 -8.20 12.41 -20.63
CA ASP A 657 -7.48 11.48 -19.74
C ASP A 657 -6.44 10.67 -20.53
N LYS A 658 -6.80 10.20 -21.73
CA LYS A 658 -5.88 9.54 -22.67
C LYS A 658 -4.74 10.44 -23.13
N THR A 659 -5.02 11.71 -23.43
CA THR A 659 -3.98 12.69 -23.83
C THR A 659 -3.01 12.95 -22.68
N GLN A 660 -3.52 12.99 -21.45
CA GLN A 660 -2.74 13.18 -20.23
C GLN A 660 -1.86 11.95 -19.94
N PHE A 661 -2.43 10.73 -19.98
CA PHE A 661 -1.70 9.47 -19.83
C PHE A 661 -0.58 9.32 -20.88
N GLU A 662 -0.83 9.67 -22.15
CA GLU A 662 0.20 9.66 -23.21
C GLU A 662 1.28 10.75 -23.06
N SER A 663 1.05 11.74 -22.19
CA SER A 663 2.06 12.72 -21.78
C SER A 663 2.90 12.17 -20.62
N GLU A 664 2.29 11.69 -19.54
CA GLU A 664 2.99 11.09 -18.39
C GLU A 664 3.85 9.89 -18.82
N LEU A 665 3.29 8.98 -19.62
CA LEU A 665 4.01 7.85 -20.22
C LEU A 665 5.21 8.29 -21.08
N LYS A 666 5.11 9.46 -21.74
CA LYS A 666 6.20 10.01 -22.55
C LYS A 666 7.31 10.58 -21.68
N GLU A 667 6.99 11.32 -20.61
CA GLU A 667 8.01 11.87 -19.72
C GLU A 667 8.74 10.77 -18.94
N ILE A 668 8.03 9.75 -18.44
CA ILE A 668 8.64 8.57 -17.78
C ILE A 668 9.67 7.88 -18.71
N VAL A 669 9.35 7.71 -20.00
CA VAL A 669 10.28 7.16 -21.00
C VAL A 669 11.38 8.17 -21.39
N ASP A 670 11.13 9.48 -21.40
CA ASP A 670 12.14 10.52 -21.66
C ASP A 670 13.13 10.72 -20.50
N GLU A 671 12.72 10.44 -19.26
CA GLU A 671 13.54 10.53 -18.07
C GLU A 671 14.42 9.29 -17.86
N HIS A 672 13.84 8.09 -17.90
CA HIS A 672 14.54 6.87 -17.46
C HIS A 672 15.22 6.06 -18.58
N ARG A 673 15.07 6.45 -19.86
CA ARG A 673 15.71 5.81 -21.04
C ARG A 673 17.23 5.69 -21.00
N SER A 674 17.93 6.42 -20.14
CA SER A 674 19.39 6.30 -19.97
C SER A 674 19.80 5.21 -18.98
N SER A 675 18.87 4.58 -18.24
CA SER A 675 19.15 3.49 -17.26
C SER A 675 19.43 2.15 -17.96
N PRO A 676 20.64 1.56 -17.88
CA PRO A 676 20.95 0.28 -18.53
C PRO A 676 20.07 -0.90 -18.09
N SER A 677 19.67 -0.93 -16.81
CA SER A 677 18.83 -1.96 -16.19
C SER A 677 17.47 -2.10 -16.84
N ILE A 678 16.79 -0.99 -17.17
CA ILE A 678 15.47 -1.04 -17.83
C ILE A 678 15.68 -1.70 -19.20
N VAL A 679 14.98 -2.81 -19.42
CA VAL A 679 15.00 -3.58 -20.68
C VAL A 679 13.63 -3.71 -21.32
N MET A 680 12.56 -3.45 -20.57
CA MET A 680 11.18 -3.52 -21.04
C MET A 680 10.33 -2.38 -20.47
N TRP A 681 9.49 -1.80 -21.32
CA TRP A 681 8.42 -0.86 -20.95
C TRP A 681 7.06 -1.59 -20.99
N VAL A 682 6.20 -1.33 -20.00
CA VAL A 682 4.90 -2.01 -19.85
C VAL A 682 3.77 -0.96 -19.66
N PRO A 683 3.22 -0.39 -20.75
CA PRO A 683 2.16 0.63 -20.68
C PRO A 683 0.84 0.22 -20.00
N PHE A 684 0.50 -1.07 -19.88
CA PHE A 684 -0.78 -1.50 -19.30
C PHE A 684 -0.66 -2.81 -18.50
N ASN A 685 -1.56 -3.00 -17.53
CA ASN A 685 -1.67 -4.24 -16.72
C ASN A 685 -3.08 -4.82 -16.79
N GLU A 686 -3.20 -6.14 -17.00
CA GLU A 686 -4.41 -6.96 -17.06
C GLU A 686 -5.51 -6.41 -17.99
N SER A 687 -6.39 -5.54 -17.50
CA SER A 687 -7.32 -4.74 -18.32
C SER A 687 -7.40 -3.26 -17.92
N TRP A 688 -6.58 -2.85 -16.95
CA TRP A 688 -6.73 -1.59 -16.24
C TRP A 688 -6.31 -0.40 -17.11
N GLY A 689 -7.25 0.51 -17.36
CA GLY A 689 -7.03 1.70 -18.17
C GLY A 689 -6.77 1.44 -19.65
N GLN A 690 -6.88 0.20 -20.15
CA GLN A 690 -6.49 -0.17 -21.51
C GLN A 690 -7.30 0.54 -22.60
N TYR A 691 -6.59 1.07 -23.60
CA TYR A 691 -7.16 1.57 -24.85
C TYR A 691 -6.11 1.58 -25.97
N ASP A 692 -6.57 1.50 -27.22
CA ASP A 692 -5.75 1.58 -28.44
C ASP A 692 -4.44 0.76 -28.36
N ILE A 693 -4.47 -0.41 -27.72
CA ILE A 693 -3.30 -1.07 -27.10
C ILE A 693 -2.11 -1.19 -28.06
N SER A 694 -2.37 -1.58 -29.31
CA SER A 694 -1.34 -1.67 -30.35
C SER A 694 -0.68 -0.31 -30.65
N ARG A 695 -1.47 0.76 -30.78
CA ARG A 695 -0.99 2.13 -31.02
C ARG A 695 -0.14 2.65 -29.87
N ILE A 696 -0.51 2.34 -28.62
CA ILE A 696 0.25 2.75 -27.44
C ILE A 696 1.60 2.02 -27.40
N ALA A 697 1.62 0.71 -27.66
CA ALA A 697 2.88 -0.04 -27.74
C ALA A 697 3.79 0.44 -28.89
N ASP A 698 3.22 0.73 -30.07
CA ASP A 698 3.97 1.31 -31.20
C ASP A 698 4.48 2.73 -30.88
N TYR A 699 3.71 3.53 -30.12
CA TYR A 699 4.12 4.85 -29.62
C TYR A 699 5.31 4.73 -28.67
N VAL A 700 5.25 3.88 -27.64
CA VAL A 700 6.36 3.63 -26.70
C VAL A 700 7.61 3.14 -27.47
N LYS A 701 7.44 2.23 -28.44
CA LYS A 701 8.53 1.76 -29.30
C LYS A 701 9.12 2.86 -30.19
N SER A 702 8.32 3.87 -30.56
CA SER A 702 8.79 5.05 -31.30
C SER A 702 9.53 6.06 -30.42
N LEU A 703 9.17 6.16 -29.13
CA LEU A 703 9.89 6.96 -28.14
C LEU A 703 11.25 6.33 -27.83
N ASP A 704 11.30 5.02 -27.57
CA ASP A 704 12.52 4.28 -27.27
C ASP A 704 12.59 2.93 -28.01
N PRO A 705 13.22 2.87 -29.19
CA PRO A 705 13.43 1.63 -29.92
C PRO A 705 14.58 0.77 -29.37
N SER A 706 15.23 1.16 -28.26
CA SER A 706 16.39 0.44 -27.66
C SER A 706 16.02 -0.54 -26.55
N ARG A 707 14.71 -0.72 -26.31
CA ARG A 707 14.11 -1.61 -25.30
C ARG A 707 12.98 -2.45 -25.90
N LEU A 708 12.55 -3.44 -25.14
CA LEU A 708 11.35 -4.23 -25.42
C LEU A 708 10.11 -3.45 -24.96
N VAL A 709 8.96 -3.77 -25.55
CA VAL A 709 7.65 -3.32 -25.09
C VAL A 709 6.77 -4.55 -24.91
N ASP A 710 6.26 -4.74 -23.71
CA ASP A 710 5.07 -5.57 -23.51
C ASP A 710 3.85 -4.67 -23.69
N ASN A 711 2.91 -5.05 -24.57
CA ASN A 711 1.77 -4.18 -24.86
C ASN A 711 0.70 -4.24 -23.75
N MET A 712 0.68 -5.30 -22.95
CA MET A 712 -0.09 -5.45 -21.71
C MET A 712 0.43 -6.62 -20.89
N SER A 713 0.81 -6.41 -19.63
CA SER A 713 1.17 -7.56 -18.79
C SER A 713 -0.11 -8.28 -18.34
N GLY A 714 -0.21 -9.57 -18.63
CA GLY A 714 -1.27 -10.45 -18.13
C GLY A 714 -2.58 -10.55 -18.92
N ILE A 715 -2.67 -11.50 -19.84
CA ILE A 715 -3.97 -12.08 -20.22
C ILE A 715 -4.43 -13.04 -19.11
N ASN A 716 -5.39 -12.63 -18.26
CA ASN A 716 -5.95 -13.51 -17.22
C ASN A 716 -7.45 -13.32 -16.90
N CYS A 717 -7.92 -12.08 -16.71
CA CYS A 717 -9.24 -11.77 -16.17
C CYS A 717 -9.87 -10.56 -16.88
N CYS A 718 -10.99 -10.06 -16.34
CA CYS A 718 -11.34 -8.64 -16.36
C CYS A 718 -11.51 -7.95 -17.75
N GLY A 719 -11.60 -8.71 -18.85
CA GLY A 719 -11.67 -8.19 -20.21
C GLY A 719 -10.32 -7.91 -20.89
N ALA A 720 -9.22 -8.44 -20.33
CA ALA A 720 -7.86 -8.33 -20.83
C ALA A 720 -7.73 -8.67 -22.33
N GLN A 721 -7.02 -7.84 -23.10
CA GLN A 721 -6.88 -7.98 -24.55
C GLN A 721 -5.46 -7.69 -25.02
N ASP A 722 -4.82 -8.67 -25.65
CA ASP A 722 -3.55 -8.48 -26.34
C ASP A 722 -3.72 -7.66 -27.63
N GLY A 723 -2.99 -6.56 -27.76
CA GLY A 723 -2.94 -5.71 -28.96
C GLY A 723 -2.23 -6.35 -30.17
N GLY A 724 -1.70 -7.57 -30.05
CA GLY A 724 -1.11 -8.36 -31.14
C GLY A 724 0.33 -7.99 -31.54
N ASN A 725 0.86 -6.89 -31.02
CA ASN A 725 2.19 -6.33 -31.29
C ASN A 725 3.06 -6.27 -30.00
N GLY A 726 4.10 -5.42 -29.97
CA GLY A 726 5.14 -5.49 -28.94
C GLY A 726 6.11 -6.65 -29.17
N ASP A 727 6.96 -6.94 -28.19
CA ASP A 727 8.03 -7.94 -28.28
C ASP A 727 7.73 -9.24 -27.52
N VAL A 728 6.78 -9.24 -26.58
CA VAL A 728 6.43 -10.41 -25.75
C VAL A 728 4.92 -10.64 -25.70
N MET A 729 4.49 -11.89 -25.44
CA MET A 729 3.11 -12.31 -25.17
C MET A 729 3.01 -12.76 -23.72
N ASP A 730 2.18 -12.07 -22.93
CA ASP A 730 2.12 -12.19 -21.47
C ASP A 730 0.77 -12.76 -20.96
N TYR A 731 0.84 -13.54 -19.88
CA TYR A 731 -0.27 -14.13 -19.13
C TYR A 731 0.05 -14.08 -17.64
N HIS A 732 -0.96 -13.82 -16.81
CA HIS A 732 -0.87 -14.00 -15.35
C HIS A 732 -1.58 -15.30 -14.95
N ILE A 733 -0.96 -16.13 -14.11
CA ILE A 733 -1.53 -17.44 -13.75
C ILE A 733 -1.39 -17.73 -12.26
N TYR A 734 -2.52 -17.90 -11.58
CA TYR A 734 -2.62 -17.99 -10.12
C TYR A 734 -3.45 -19.21 -9.66
N PRO A 735 -2.94 -20.04 -8.71
CA PRO A 735 -1.53 -20.23 -8.38
C PRO A 735 -0.82 -20.99 -9.51
N GLY A 736 0.08 -20.31 -10.22
CA GLY A 736 0.89 -20.90 -11.29
C GLY A 736 2.13 -21.68 -10.80
N PRO A 737 3.17 -21.82 -11.65
CA PRO A 737 3.26 -21.35 -13.03
C PRO A 737 2.43 -22.22 -13.98
N GLY A 738 1.77 -21.57 -14.94
CA GLY A 738 1.10 -22.25 -16.05
C GLY A 738 1.80 -21.97 -17.38
N SER A 739 1.33 -22.63 -18.44
CA SER A 739 1.84 -22.39 -19.80
C SER A 739 1.10 -21.21 -20.46
N PRO A 740 1.73 -20.04 -20.69
CA PRO A 740 1.17 -18.98 -21.54
C PRO A 740 0.96 -19.44 -23.00
N GLY A 741 1.64 -20.50 -23.43
CA GLY A 741 1.55 -21.06 -24.78
C GLY A 741 2.93 -21.33 -25.35
N LYS A 742 3.07 -21.17 -26.67
CA LYS A 742 4.37 -21.15 -27.35
C LYS A 742 4.59 -19.78 -28.01
N PRO A 743 5.83 -19.24 -28.01
CA PRO A 743 6.15 -17.97 -28.65
C PRO A 743 5.64 -17.86 -30.10
N GLY A 744 5.14 -16.67 -30.44
CA GLY A 744 4.84 -16.32 -31.82
C GLY A 744 6.10 -16.17 -32.68
N PHE A 745 5.95 -15.95 -33.99
CA PHE A 745 7.10 -15.82 -34.89
C PHE A 745 7.96 -14.56 -34.58
N PHE A 746 7.33 -13.51 -34.07
CA PHE A 746 7.96 -12.22 -33.77
C PHE A 746 7.98 -11.85 -32.28
N ARG A 747 7.17 -12.50 -31.44
CA ARG A 747 7.08 -12.23 -30.00
C ARG A 747 7.57 -13.43 -29.19
N ALA A 748 8.36 -13.18 -28.14
CA ALA A 748 8.65 -14.19 -27.14
C ALA A 748 7.39 -14.47 -26.28
N SER A 749 7.40 -15.53 -25.47
CA SER A 749 6.31 -15.81 -24.53
C SER A 749 6.85 -15.73 -23.10
N VAL A 750 6.08 -15.10 -22.22
CA VAL A 750 6.45 -14.75 -20.84
C VAL A 750 5.26 -14.99 -19.90
N LEU A 751 5.53 -14.94 -18.60
CA LEU A 751 4.56 -15.14 -17.52
C LEU A 751 4.69 -13.97 -16.52
N GLY A 752 4.04 -12.85 -16.82
CA GLY A 752 4.28 -11.53 -16.22
C GLY A 752 3.85 -11.39 -14.77
N GLU A 753 3.05 -12.35 -14.27
CA GLU A 753 2.83 -12.64 -12.84
C GLU A 753 2.44 -14.12 -12.64
N TYR A 754 2.95 -14.76 -11.58
CA TYR A 754 2.46 -16.04 -11.07
C TYR A 754 2.79 -16.23 -9.58
N GLY A 755 2.35 -17.35 -9.01
CA GLY A 755 2.78 -17.80 -7.68
C GLY A 755 1.79 -17.36 -6.62
N GLY A 756 2.21 -16.45 -5.73
CA GLY A 756 1.32 -15.88 -4.71
C GLY A 756 1.18 -16.73 -3.45
N LEU A 757 2.25 -17.44 -3.05
CA LEU A 757 2.29 -18.25 -1.83
C LEU A 757 2.40 -17.37 -0.58
N ALA A 758 1.40 -17.44 0.29
CA ALA A 758 1.34 -16.73 1.55
C ALA A 758 1.89 -17.55 2.73
N LEU A 759 2.53 -16.86 3.66
CA LEU A 759 2.88 -17.38 4.98
C LEU A 759 2.64 -16.26 6.01
N PRO A 760 1.64 -16.38 6.91
CA PRO A 760 1.43 -15.42 7.98
C PRO A 760 2.60 -15.43 8.97
N VAL A 761 3.16 -14.26 9.27
CA VAL A 761 4.24 -14.11 10.25
C VAL A 761 3.78 -13.21 11.39
N ILE A 762 3.46 -13.82 12.54
CA ILE A 762 2.89 -13.15 13.72
C ILE A 762 3.81 -12.00 14.16
N GLY A 763 3.22 -10.84 14.44
CA GLY A 763 3.95 -9.61 14.78
C GLY A 763 4.47 -8.80 13.59
N HIS A 764 4.37 -9.33 12.37
CA HIS A 764 4.85 -8.68 11.14
C HIS A 764 3.75 -8.47 10.07
N THR A 765 2.48 -8.63 10.45
CA THR A 765 1.28 -8.42 9.63
C THR A 765 0.65 -7.02 9.86
N TRP A 766 0.03 -6.44 8.83
CA TRP A 766 -0.56 -5.09 8.90
C TRP A 766 -1.88 -5.04 9.69
N THR A 767 -2.71 -6.08 9.54
CA THR A 767 -4.05 -6.21 10.14
C THR A 767 -4.16 -7.41 11.09
N GLY A 768 -3.02 -7.93 11.57
CA GLY A 768 -2.97 -9.16 12.37
C GLY A 768 -3.12 -10.45 11.54
N GLY A 769 -3.81 -10.40 10.40
CA GLY A 769 -3.90 -11.50 9.43
C GLY A 769 -3.49 -11.06 8.01
N GLY A 770 -4.04 -11.74 7.01
CA GLY A 770 -3.86 -11.46 5.59
C GLY A 770 -4.26 -12.65 4.72
N TRP A 771 -4.22 -12.47 3.40
CA TRP A 771 -4.57 -13.49 2.40
C TRP A 771 -3.44 -13.71 1.37
N GLY A 772 -3.59 -14.76 0.56
CA GLY A 772 -2.78 -15.03 -0.64
C GLY A 772 -3.40 -16.17 -1.46
N TYR A 773 -2.83 -16.49 -2.61
CA TYR A 773 -3.40 -17.45 -3.56
C TYR A 773 -3.25 -18.93 -3.13
N ALA A 774 -2.32 -19.21 -2.23
CA ALA A 774 -2.28 -20.42 -1.41
C ALA A 774 -1.56 -20.11 -0.09
N VAL A 775 -2.02 -20.65 1.04
CA VAL A 775 -1.41 -20.41 2.36
C VAL A 775 -0.59 -21.62 2.79
N GLU A 776 0.69 -21.38 3.09
CA GLU A 776 1.67 -22.36 3.54
C GLU A 776 1.78 -22.34 5.07
N ALA A 777 2.01 -23.51 5.68
CA ALA A 777 1.99 -23.65 7.14
C ALA A 777 3.26 -23.14 7.84
N ASP A 778 4.41 -23.21 7.16
CA ASP A 778 5.72 -22.82 7.68
C ASP A 778 6.72 -22.49 6.55
N SER A 779 7.90 -22.02 6.94
CA SER A 779 9.00 -21.63 6.05
C SER A 779 9.51 -22.79 5.18
N GLU A 780 9.50 -24.04 5.67
CA GLU A 780 9.92 -25.21 4.91
C GLU A 780 8.90 -25.55 3.81
N SER A 781 7.61 -25.51 4.16
CA SER A 781 6.50 -25.73 3.24
C SER A 781 6.52 -24.71 2.12
N LEU A 782 6.63 -23.41 2.46
CA LEU A 782 6.81 -22.32 1.51
C LEU A 782 8.05 -22.51 0.61
N THR A 783 9.20 -22.84 1.19
CA THR A 783 10.44 -23.07 0.44
C THR A 783 10.28 -24.25 -0.53
N LYS A 784 9.76 -25.38 -0.06
CA LYS A 784 9.51 -26.57 -0.88
C LYS A 784 8.53 -26.27 -2.01
N ARG A 785 7.45 -25.53 -1.73
CA ARG A 785 6.43 -25.18 -2.72
C ARG A 785 6.95 -24.21 -3.77
N PHE A 786 7.79 -23.24 -3.39
CA PHE A 786 8.49 -22.38 -4.33
C PHE A 786 9.44 -23.20 -5.24
N LEU A 787 10.19 -24.15 -4.68
CA LEU A 787 11.07 -25.02 -5.46
C LEU A 787 10.29 -25.91 -6.46
N GLU A 788 9.11 -26.40 -6.08
CA GLU A 788 8.20 -27.11 -7.01
C GLU A 788 7.75 -26.22 -8.19
N MET A 789 7.64 -24.89 -7.98
CA MET A 789 7.32 -23.92 -9.04
C MET A 789 8.53 -23.63 -9.94
N ASP A 790 9.74 -23.47 -9.38
CA ASP A 790 10.98 -23.31 -10.17
C ASP A 790 11.21 -24.52 -11.09
N ASP A 791 11.01 -25.72 -10.55
CA ASP A 791 11.08 -26.99 -11.29
C ASP A 791 10.04 -27.06 -12.44
N ALA A 792 8.91 -26.36 -12.31
CA ALA A 792 7.90 -26.23 -13.36
C ALA A 792 8.25 -25.13 -14.38
N LEU A 793 8.85 -24.01 -13.94
CA LEU A 793 9.40 -22.97 -14.83
C LEU A 793 10.49 -23.52 -15.74
N ARG A 794 11.43 -24.34 -15.24
CA ARG A 794 12.46 -25.00 -16.08
C ARG A 794 11.84 -25.80 -17.23
N LYS A 795 10.78 -26.56 -16.93
CA LYS A 795 10.05 -27.37 -17.92
C LYS A 795 9.36 -26.49 -18.97
N LEU A 796 8.77 -25.35 -18.57
CA LEU A 796 8.19 -24.36 -19.50
C LEU A 796 9.27 -23.63 -20.33
N HIS A 797 10.41 -23.31 -19.72
CA HIS A 797 11.56 -22.69 -20.40
C HIS A 797 12.13 -23.62 -21.48
N ALA A 798 12.29 -24.92 -21.17
CA ALA A 798 12.78 -25.95 -22.07
C ALA A 798 11.79 -26.32 -23.19
N CYS A 799 10.55 -26.70 -22.83
CA CYS A 799 9.59 -27.34 -23.74
C CYS A 799 8.63 -26.38 -24.45
N ASN A 800 8.28 -25.26 -23.81
CA ASN A 800 7.25 -24.35 -24.30
C ASN A 800 7.84 -23.08 -24.92
N GLY A 801 9.05 -22.69 -24.52
CA GLY A 801 9.75 -21.51 -25.06
C GLY A 801 9.64 -20.27 -24.18
N LEU A 802 9.18 -20.41 -22.94
CA LEU A 802 9.06 -19.33 -21.96
C LEU A 802 10.40 -18.57 -21.83
N SER A 803 10.37 -17.24 -21.86
CA SER A 803 11.58 -16.40 -21.85
C SER A 803 11.69 -15.48 -20.62
N ALA A 804 10.60 -15.35 -19.84
CA ALA A 804 10.61 -14.68 -18.55
C ALA A 804 9.49 -15.21 -17.65
N ALA A 805 9.64 -15.02 -16.35
CA ALA A 805 8.59 -15.20 -15.35
C ALA A 805 8.75 -14.16 -14.23
N VAL A 806 7.64 -13.72 -13.63
CA VAL A 806 7.62 -12.81 -12.49
C VAL A 806 6.85 -13.45 -11.33
N TYR A 807 7.48 -13.61 -10.18
CA TYR A 807 6.83 -14.16 -8.97
C TYR A 807 6.16 -13.03 -8.16
N THR A 808 4.86 -13.13 -7.87
CA THR A 808 4.21 -12.23 -6.90
C THR A 808 4.46 -12.74 -5.47
N GLN A 809 5.14 -12.01 -4.57
CA GLN A 809 5.81 -10.71 -4.76
C GLN A 809 7.03 -10.51 -3.84
N THR A 810 7.73 -9.38 -3.98
CA THR A 810 8.96 -9.03 -3.24
C THR A 810 8.73 -9.00 -1.73
N THR A 811 7.71 -8.26 -1.27
CA THR A 811 7.29 -8.16 0.13
C THR A 811 5.78 -8.35 0.23
N ASP A 812 5.30 -8.68 1.42
CA ASP A 812 3.90 -8.48 1.77
C ASP A 812 3.55 -7.00 1.59
N VAL A 813 2.29 -6.72 1.24
CA VAL A 813 1.74 -5.36 1.22
C VAL A 813 0.37 -5.36 1.88
N GLU A 814 0.29 -4.70 3.03
CA GLU A 814 -0.92 -4.56 3.83
C GLU A 814 -1.62 -5.89 4.14
N THR A 815 -2.72 -6.22 3.46
CA THR A 815 -3.49 -7.46 3.67
C THR A 815 -3.01 -8.62 2.81
N GLU A 816 -2.21 -8.36 1.77
CA GLU A 816 -1.69 -9.36 0.86
C GLU A 816 -0.33 -9.87 1.35
N ILE A 817 -0.30 -11.10 1.87
CA ILE A 817 0.84 -11.65 2.64
C ILE A 817 1.60 -12.76 1.89
N ASN A 818 1.61 -12.67 0.57
CA ASN A 818 2.27 -13.54 -0.40
C ASN A 818 3.71 -13.12 -0.77
N GLY A 819 4.31 -12.23 0.01
CA GLY A 819 5.66 -11.76 -0.19
C GLY A 819 6.74 -12.74 0.24
N LEU A 820 7.88 -12.70 -0.46
CA LEU A 820 9.11 -13.39 -0.04
C LEU A 820 9.73 -12.78 1.22
N MET A 821 9.37 -11.52 1.55
CA MET A 821 9.67 -10.84 2.82
C MET A 821 8.40 -10.31 3.49
N THR A 822 8.43 -10.13 4.81
CA THR A 822 7.38 -9.40 5.54
C THR A 822 7.34 -7.91 5.15
N TYR A 823 6.19 -7.25 5.36
CA TYR A 823 5.97 -5.87 4.89
C TYR A 823 6.97 -4.86 5.49
N ASP A 824 7.42 -5.10 6.73
CA ASP A 824 8.45 -4.33 7.44
C ASP A 824 9.91 -4.69 7.05
N ARG A 825 10.10 -5.64 6.14
CA ARG A 825 11.39 -6.24 5.74
C ARG A 825 12.16 -6.90 6.89
N ALA A 826 11.52 -7.28 8.00
CA ALA A 826 12.19 -7.90 9.15
C ALA A 826 12.49 -9.38 8.95
N VAL A 827 11.63 -10.12 8.23
CA VAL A 827 11.78 -11.57 8.01
C VAL A 827 11.69 -11.88 6.52
N THR A 828 12.75 -12.47 5.96
CA THR A 828 12.69 -13.19 4.68
C THR A 828 12.10 -14.57 4.95
N LYS A 829 10.99 -14.90 4.29
CA LYS A 829 10.14 -16.04 4.67
C LYS A 829 10.68 -17.42 4.28
N PRO A 830 11.21 -17.66 3.06
CA PRO A 830 11.77 -18.95 2.67
C PRO A 830 13.28 -19.07 2.97
N ASP A 831 13.85 -20.26 2.81
CA ASP A 831 15.31 -20.47 2.83
C ASP A 831 15.96 -19.74 1.65
N VAL A 832 16.62 -18.62 1.96
CA VAL A 832 17.30 -17.74 1.00
C VAL A 832 18.32 -18.50 0.15
N LYS A 833 19.05 -19.46 0.72
CA LYS A 833 20.09 -20.19 -0.01
C LYS A 833 19.47 -21.18 -1.01
N ARG A 834 18.41 -21.88 -0.62
CA ARG A 834 17.72 -22.82 -1.51
C ARG A 834 17.04 -22.11 -2.68
N LEU A 835 16.43 -20.95 -2.44
CA LEU A 835 15.91 -20.11 -3.53
C LEU A 835 17.04 -19.57 -4.40
N HIS A 836 18.12 -19.05 -3.81
CA HIS A 836 19.27 -18.56 -4.56
C HIS A 836 19.86 -19.62 -5.50
N ASP A 837 20.12 -20.83 -4.98
CA ASP A 837 20.66 -21.95 -5.75
C ASP A 837 19.72 -22.34 -6.91
N ALA A 838 18.40 -22.37 -6.66
CA ALA A 838 17.41 -22.71 -7.66
C ALA A 838 17.28 -21.64 -8.75
N ASN A 839 16.98 -20.40 -8.36
CA ASN A 839 16.76 -19.26 -9.26
C ASN A 839 17.99 -19.00 -10.15
N THR A 840 19.19 -19.08 -9.57
CA THR A 840 20.46 -18.97 -10.30
C THR A 840 20.62 -20.10 -11.32
N ALA A 841 20.26 -21.34 -10.97
CA ALA A 841 20.34 -22.46 -11.90
C ALA A 841 19.28 -22.38 -13.03
N LEU A 842 18.05 -21.92 -12.75
CA LEU A 842 17.04 -21.68 -13.78
C LEU A 842 17.47 -20.57 -14.75
N THR A 843 18.04 -19.47 -14.24
CA THR A 843 18.52 -18.37 -15.09
C THR A 843 19.83 -18.69 -15.84
N GLY A 844 20.67 -19.59 -15.30
CA GLY A 844 21.88 -20.09 -15.95
C GLY A 844 21.64 -21.17 -17.01
N GLU A 845 20.47 -21.81 -17.03
CA GLU A 845 20.04 -22.71 -18.11
C GLU A 845 19.67 -21.89 -19.37
N ILE A 846 20.65 -21.48 -20.18
CA ILE A 846 20.43 -20.59 -21.35
C ILE A 846 19.52 -21.21 -22.44
N LEU A 847 19.63 -22.53 -22.65
CA LEU A 847 18.84 -23.32 -23.60
C LEU A 847 18.73 -24.79 -23.12
N PRO A 848 17.95 -25.09 -22.07
CA PRO A 848 17.80 -26.44 -21.57
C PRO A 848 17.08 -27.33 -22.59
N ALA A 849 17.45 -28.61 -22.63
CA ALA A 849 16.77 -29.60 -23.43
C ALA A 849 15.43 -29.95 -22.80
N CYS A 850 14.36 -29.98 -23.60
CA CYS A 850 13.10 -30.59 -23.20
C CYS A 850 13.32 -32.12 -23.06
N ALA A 851 13.07 -32.65 -21.87
CA ALA A 851 13.32 -34.04 -21.47
C ALA A 851 12.03 -34.87 -21.41
#